data_AF-A0A8H3CLW9-F1
#
_entry.id   AF-A0A8H3CLW9-F1
#
_cell.length_a   1.000
_cell.length_b   1.000
_cell.length_c   1.000
_cell.angle_alpha   90.00
_cell.angle_beta   90.00
_cell.angle_gamma   90.00
#
_symmetry.space_group_name_H-M   'P 1'
#
loop_
_entity.id
_entity.type
_entity.pdbx_description
1 polymer ?
#
loop_
_entity_poly.entity_id
_entity_poly.type
_entity_poly.pdbx_seq_one_letter_code
_entity_poly.pdbx_strand_id
1 'polypeptide(L)'
;MIKSFVVRTAGTVVGGLIGTTIWYISSGSGPGNPYGLAATFGVCIIPLVFFRLFWYEQIASTIITSVTIIMMVGFSWVNTHLPSTNVIYGYEILWRRTLLVLVGFAASFIVMVIPPQSARKAVRLGNAASVLEVSQFYGILISSWLKVEEDSSEGASDTPVTDSKIASRPHNRWTPAFRTKCMTLWTILYAQKRRLRNIGWEGFERLFRLCRGDYPQRESFLLDPSHKSLERCAVKHKPTSTSSTMDTFNGINYRSYAGEADLPAIMALVQDGLSEPYVIYTYRYFLSSWPHLAFMAYDPESGEPVGAIVCKQDSHRGKAERGYIAMLVVGSAWRKRGIARHLVELSIDEMTAKGADEVALETEFDNTPALALYSALGFVREKRLFRFYMNGKDAFRLIKPLRRVKQPISNVLEYGNEICDVEWRETGGRTQITTKGALTPVFTTLHTKSMVRTYNLASSHKRDLIHAYRLQEWKVWPKNKLADTIVSTMNGVDTKEINILEWCKIATLEIIGQAGFGYAFGAIGGSQSPYIDAMRDHMPIVAPLFGFKRYINWILRLIPREVVIQLVKWAPSSYIQRLRKMVDIQTKYSKYILEHRKAVVSNSADGEFDDILSTLICSNASANEEERLPDDQLRGQINTFVFAGFETTSASLARILHLLAEYPHIQNQLRAELLNTNLDSQDLDKFPYLNAVVREALRLHPPVPTIQRYAIKEWVLPLRYPTKDNKQEIHIKKGTRVLLSLNRANRCKETWGEDAEEFRPERWLASLPQSVAEAKLPGIYSSTMTFSAGPRSCM
;
A
#
# COMPACT_ATOMS: atom_id res chain seq x y z
N MET A 1 26.15 -7.50 31.20
CA MET A 1 27.26 -8.44 30.91
C MET A 1 27.03 -9.79 31.59
N ILE A 2 27.04 -9.86 32.93
CA ILE A 2 26.84 -11.10 33.73
C ILE A 2 25.62 -11.92 33.28
N LYS A 3 24.43 -11.30 33.08
CA LYS A 3 23.23 -11.98 32.54
C LYS A 3 23.52 -12.77 31.25
N SER A 4 24.33 -12.23 30.33
CA SER A 4 24.69 -12.94 29.09
C SER A 4 25.72 -14.05 29.28
N PHE A 5 26.57 -14.00 30.31
CA PHE A 5 27.48 -15.11 30.61
C PHE A 5 26.68 -16.28 31.18
N VAL A 6 25.91 -16.03 32.25
CA VAL A 6 25.06 -17.03 32.92
C VAL A 6 24.11 -17.72 31.93
N VAL A 7 23.44 -16.95 31.07
CA VAL A 7 22.50 -17.47 30.06
C VAL A 7 23.18 -18.39 29.04
N ARG A 8 24.38 -18.06 28.58
CA ARG A 8 25.12 -18.88 27.59
C ARG A 8 25.67 -20.16 28.21
N THR A 9 26.17 -20.08 29.44
CA THR A 9 26.60 -21.26 30.21
C THR A 9 25.43 -22.20 30.49
N ALA A 10 24.30 -21.67 30.98
CA ALA A 10 23.10 -22.45 31.24
C ALA A 10 22.56 -23.14 29.96
N GLY A 11 22.47 -22.42 28.83
CA GLY A 11 22.04 -23.01 27.56
C GLY A 11 22.97 -24.13 27.06
N THR A 12 24.28 -24.00 27.31
CA THR A 12 25.28 -25.04 26.96
C THR A 12 25.09 -26.29 27.83
N VAL A 13 24.94 -26.13 29.14
CA VAL A 13 24.71 -27.28 30.05
C VAL A 13 23.39 -27.98 29.75
N VAL A 14 22.29 -27.23 29.62
CA VAL A 14 20.95 -27.78 29.34
C VAL A 14 20.90 -28.47 27.99
N GLY A 15 21.44 -27.85 26.93
CA GLY A 15 21.48 -28.47 25.60
C GLY A 15 22.42 -29.67 25.54
N GLY A 16 23.47 -29.68 26.36
CA GLY A 16 24.38 -30.81 26.50
C GLY A 16 23.70 -32.02 27.14
N LEU A 17 23.00 -31.80 28.26
CA LEU A 17 22.22 -32.85 28.93
C LEU A 17 21.13 -33.41 27.99
N ILE A 18 20.30 -32.55 27.39
CA ILE A 18 19.23 -32.97 26.48
C ILE A 18 19.79 -33.74 25.27
N GLY A 19 20.88 -33.26 24.66
CA GLY A 19 21.52 -33.94 23.53
C GLY A 19 22.09 -35.31 23.89
N THR A 20 22.65 -35.44 25.09
CA THR A 20 23.16 -36.71 25.64
C THR A 20 22.02 -37.68 25.92
N THR A 21 20.92 -37.22 26.50
CA THR A 21 19.70 -38.01 26.74
C THR A 21 19.07 -38.49 25.43
N ILE A 22 18.99 -37.64 24.40
CA ILE A 22 18.50 -38.02 23.06
C ILE A 22 19.38 -39.13 22.47
N TRP A 23 20.70 -39.03 22.62
CA TRP A 23 21.62 -40.07 22.16
C TRP A 23 21.38 -41.42 22.85
N TYR A 24 21.40 -41.45 24.19
CA TYR A 24 21.23 -42.72 24.93
C TYR A 24 19.84 -43.35 24.75
N ILE A 25 18.77 -42.55 24.62
CA ILE A 25 17.41 -43.08 24.34
C ILE A 25 17.33 -43.71 22.94
N SER A 26 17.97 -43.10 21.94
CA SER A 26 17.91 -43.56 20.54
C SER A 26 18.89 -44.68 20.20
N SER A 27 19.99 -44.78 20.95
CA SER A 27 21.19 -45.54 20.55
C SER A 27 21.72 -46.49 21.63
N GLY A 28 21.24 -46.36 22.88
CA GLY A 28 21.80 -47.08 24.03
C GLY A 28 23.30 -46.81 24.18
N SER A 29 24.08 -47.86 24.45
CA SER A 29 25.55 -47.83 24.44
C SER A 29 26.17 -48.09 23.06
N GLY A 30 25.37 -48.29 22.01
CA GLY A 30 25.83 -48.68 20.67
C GLY A 30 26.03 -47.52 19.69
N PRO A 31 26.30 -47.82 18.40
CA PRO A 31 26.56 -46.82 17.36
C PRO A 31 25.32 -45.98 16.98
N GLY A 32 24.12 -46.45 17.34
CA GLY A 32 22.85 -45.76 17.06
C GLY A 32 22.16 -46.22 15.78
N ASN A 33 20.82 -46.14 15.79
CA ASN A 33 19.96 -46.51 14.67
C ASN A 33 19.31 -45.24 14.09
N PRO A 34 19.32 -45.00 12.77
CA PRO A 34 18.75 -43.79 12.18
C PRO A 34 17.24 -43.63 12.48
N TYR A 35 16.48 -44.73 12.58
CA TYR A 35 15.06 -44.70 12.92
C TYR A 35 14.82 -44.35 14.40
N GLY A 36 15.65 -44.90 15.30
CA GLY A 36 15.62 -44.56 16.73
C GLY A 36 15.92 -43.08 16.95
N LEU A 37 16.96 -42.56 16.29
CA LEU A 37 17.30 -41.14 16.30
C LEU A 37 16.17 -40.27 15.74
N ALA A 38 15.60 -40.62 14.58
CA ALA A 38 14.49 -39.87 13.99
C ALA A 38 13.27 -39.79 14.92
N ALA A 39 12.90 -40.90 15.56
CA ALA A 39 11.79 -40.94 16.51
C ALA A 39 12.06 -40.09 17.76
N THR A 40 13.22 -40.26 18.40
CA THR A 40 13.58 -39.49 19.62
C THR A 40 13.72 -38.00 19.31
N PHE A 41 14.32 -37.63 18.18
CA PHE A 41 14.44 -36.23 17.76
C PHE A 41 13.06 -35.62 17.45
N GLY A 42 12.16 -36.38 16.82
CA GLY A 42 10.79 -35.98 16.53
C GLY A 42 9.96 -35.67 17.79
N VAL A 43 10.15 -36.43 18.87
CA VAL A 43 9.51 -36.14 20.17
C VAL A 43 10.17 -34.95 20.86
N CYS A 44 11.51 -34.92 20.94
CA CYS A 44 12.23 -33.88 21.68
C CYS A 44 12.21 -32.50 21.00
N ILE A 45 12.03 -32.42 19.67
CA ILE A 45 11.99 -31.14 18.96
C ILE A 45 10.71 -30.34 19.25
N ILE A 46 9.59 -31.00 19.60
CA ILE A 46 8.31 -30.34 19.91
C ILE A 46 8.44 -29.36 21.11
N PRO A 47 8.91 -29.78 22.31
CA PRO A 47 9.11 -28.86 23.42
C PRO A 47 10.23 -27.84 23.16
N LEU A 48 11.31 -28.21 22.44
CA LEU A 48 12.38 -27.27 22.09
C LEU A 48 11.88 -26.14 21.18
N VAL A 49 11.05 -26.48 20.20
CA VAL A 49 10.36 -25.50 19.34
C VAL A 49 9.38 -24.68 20.19
N PHE A 50 8.59 -25.28 21.07
CA PHE A 50 7.71 -24.54 21.99
C PHE A 50 8.48 -23.50 22.82
N PHE A 51 9.55 -23.89 23.51
CA PHE A 51 10.38 -22.94 24.28
C PHE A 51 11.04 -21.87 23.39
N ARG A 52 11.46 -22.22 22.17
CA ARG A 52 11.98 -21.25 21.18
C ARG A 52 10.93 -20.24 20.72
N LEU A 53 9.67 -20.64 20.64
CA LEU A 53 8.56 -19.81 20.18
C LEU A 53 8.05 -18.86 21.26
N PHE A 54 7.99 -19.30 22.51
CA PHE A 54 7.34 -18.56 23.60
C PHE A 54 8.30 -17.89 24.59
N TRP A 55 9.59 -18.23 24.60
CA TRP A 55 10.58 -17.63 25.52
C TRP A 55 11.36 -16.45 24.90
N TYR A 56 10.65 -15.37 24.58
CA TYR A 56 11.18 -14.21 23.84
C TYR A 56 12.41 -13.53 24.51
N GLU A 57 12.49 -13.48 25.84
CA GLU A 57 13.59 -12.77 26.53
C GLU A 57 14.97 -13.44 26.44
N GLN A 58 15.06 -14.71 26.01
CA GLN A 58 16.31 -15.49 26.11
C GLN A 58 16.69 -16.20 24.80
N ILE A 59 16.51 -15.52 23.66
CA ILE A 59 16.85 -16.02 22.31
C ILE A 59 18.27 -16.64 22.26
N ALA A 60 19.25 -16.00 22.91
CA ALA A 60 20.62 -16.50 22.97
C ALA A 60 20.75 -17.85 23.70
N SER A 61 19.99 -18.07 24.77
CA SER A 61 19.93 -19.37 25.48
C SER A 61 19.45 -20.45 24.53
N THR A 62 18.29 -20.24 23.93
CA THR A 62 17.58 -21.27 23.16
C THR A 62 18.31 -21.64 21.88
N ILE A 63 19.01 -20.69 21.23
CA ILE A 63 19.91 -20.98 20.11
C ILE A 63 21.07 -21.86 20.57
N ILE A 64 21.74 -21.52 21.68
CA ILE A 64 22.88 -22.29 22.19
C ILE A 64 22.44 -23.68 22.64
N THR A 65 21.31 -23.82 23.33
CA THR A 65 20.70 -25.11 23.67
C THR A 65 20.48 -25.96 22.42
N SER A 66 19.86 -25.39 21.37
CA SER A 66 19.55 -26.11 20.13
C SER A 66 20.81 -26.55 19.36
N VAL A 67 21.78 -25.65 19.19
CA VAL A 67 23.08 -25.96 18.59
C VAL A 67 23.88 -26.95 19.45
N THR A 68 23.65 -26.95 20.76
CA THR A 68 24.31 -27.91 21.66
C THR A 68 23.77 -29.31 21.46
N ILE A 69 22.45 -29.46 21.40
CA ILE A 69 21.77 -30.74 21.11
C ILE A 69 22.20 -31.31 19.75
N ILE A 70 22.16 -30.51 18.69
CA ILE A 70 22.51 -30.94 17.33
C ILE A 70 23.96 -31.43 17.27
N MET A 71 24.91 -30.71 17.87
CA MET A 71 26.31 -31.14 17.89
C MET A 71 26.54 -32.35 18.81
N MET A 72 25.83 -32.52 19.94
CA MET A 72 25.97 -33.74 20.77
C MET A 72 25.57 -34.99 19.99
N VAL A 73 24.40 -34.95 19.36
CA VAL A 73 23.88 -36.06 18.56
C VAL A 73 24.72 -36.27 17.29
N GLY A 74 25.07 -35.17 16.59
CA GLY A 74 25.85 -35.21 15.36
C GLY A 74 27.28 -35.73 15.54
N PHE A 75 28.03 -35.26 16.54
CA PHE A 75 29.37 -35.79 16.80
C PHE A 75 29.35 -37.23 17.32
N SER A 76 28.35 -37.61 18.13
CA SER A 76 28.20 -39.02 18.55
C SER A 76 27.93 -39.94 17.35
N TRP A 77 27.07 -39.53 16.42
CA TRP A 77 26.81 -40.23 15.16
C TRP A 77 28.04 -40.33 14.26
N VAL A 78 28.73 -39.21 14.03
CA VAL A 78 29.91 -39.15 13.16
C VAL A 78 31.05 -40.00 13.71
N ASN A 79 31.32 -39.95 15.03
CA ASN A 79 32.39 -40.72 15.66
C ASN A 79 32.11 -42.24 15.72
N THR A 80 30.85 -42.66 15.66
CA THR A 80 30.45 -44.08 15.66
C THR A 80 30.34 -44.67 14.26
N HIS A 81 30.11 -43.85 13.23
CA HIS A 81 29.92 -44.28 11.84
C HIS A 81 31.14 -44.03 10.93
N LEU A 82 32.10 -43.18 11.34
CA LEU A 82 33.40 -43.08 10.67
C LEU A 82 34.43 -43.97 11.37
N PRO A 83 35.29 -44.69 10.63
CA PRO A 83 36.35 -45.49 11.23
C PRO A 83 37.38 -44.58 11.91
N SER A 84 37.39 -44.62 13.25
CA SER A 84 38.35 -43.89 14.09
C SER A 84 38.83 -44.76 15.24
N THR A 85 40.08 -44.57 15.67
CA THR A 85 40.72 -45.38 16.72
C THR A 85 40.30 -44.99 18.14
N ASN A 86 39.56 -43.90 18.31
CA ASN A 86 39.01 -43.43 19.58
C ASN A 86 37.54 -43.03 19.38
N VAL A 87 36.64 -44.01 19.49
CA VAL A 87 35.20 -43.80 19.35
C VAL A 87 34.64 -43.14 20.61
N ILE A 88 34.39 -41.83 20.53
CA ILE A 88 33.88 -41.01 21.64
C ILE A 88 32.44 -40.57 21.36
N TYR A 89 31.51 -40.83 22.28
CA TYR A 89 30.09 -40.48 22.15
C TYR A 89 29.44 -40.14 23.49
N GLY A 90 28.27 -39.50 23.47
CA GLY A 90 27.49 -39.20 24.67
C GLY A 90 28.23 -38.34 25.70
N TYR A 91 28.35 -38.85 26.93
CA TYR A 91 28.88 -38.12 28.09
C TYR A 91 30.32 -37.59 27.90
N GLU A 92 31.19 -38.36 27.23
CA GLU A 92 32.57 -37.92 26.98
C GLU A 92 32.64 -36.67 26.06
N ILE A 93 31.71 -36.53 25.11
CA ILE A 93 31.62 -35.32 24.28
C ILE A 93 31.07 -34.15 25.11
N LEU A 94 30.10 -34.42 25.99
CA LEU A 94 29.44 -33.41 26.83
C LEU A 94 30.45 -32.63 27.67
N TRP A 95 31.30 -33.32 28.45
CA TRP A 95 32.22 -32.65 29.37
C TRP A 95 33.31 -31.87 28.60
N ARG A 96 33.95 -32.50 27.61
CA ARG A 96 35.03 -31.89 26.79
C ARG A 96 34.57 -30.60 26.11
N ARG A 97 33.34 -30.61 25.56
CA ARG A 97 32.75 -29.41 24.94
C ARG A 97 32.39 -28.35 25.97
N THR A 98 31.82 -28.74 27.11
CA THR A 98 31.45 -27.78 28.17
C THR A 98 32.69 -27.04 28.66
N LEU A 99 33.81 -27.75 28.86
CA LEU A 99 35.11 -27.14 29.15
C LEU A 99 35.56 -26.16 28.05
N LEU A 100 35.57 -26.59 26.78
CA LEU A 100 36.02 -25.76 25.66
C LEU A 100 35.21 -24.46 25.54
N VAL A 101 33.89 -24.52 25.75
CA VAL A 101 33.00 -23.35 25.71
C VAL A 101 33.25 -22.42 26.89
N LEU A 102 33.49 -22.96 28.10
CA LEU A 102 33.83 -22.16 29.28
C LEU A 102 35.18 -21.45 29.11
N VAL A 103 36.20 -22.13 28.59
CA VAL A 103 37.52 -21.53 28.27
C VAL A 103 37.37 -20.42 27.22
N GLY A 104 36.60 -20.66 26.16
CA GLY A 104 36.31 -19.65 25.13
C GLY A 104 35.60 -18.41 25.69
N PHE A 105 34.66 -18.58 26.63
CA PHE A 105 34.00 -17.45 27.29
C PHE A 105 34.93 -16.73 28.28
N ALA A 106 35.79 -17.43 29.02
CA ALA A 106 36.79 -16.81 29.89
C ALA A 106 37.77 -15.95 29.08
N ALA A 107 38.33 -16.50 27.99
CA ALA A 107 39.18 -15.77 27.07
C ALA A 107 38.46 -14.55 26.45
N SER A 108 37.22 -14.73 25.97
CA SER A 108 36.42 -13.62 25.45
C SER A 108 36.08 -12.56 26.49
N PHE A 109 35.91 -12.93 27.77
CA PHE A 109 35.66 -11.99 28.86
C PHE A 109 36.90 -11.15 29.16
N ILE A 110 38.07 -11.81 29.30
CA ILE A 110 39.38 -11.16 29.46
C ILE A 110 39.65 -10.19 28.29
N VAL A 111 39.46 -10.64 27.05
CA VAL A 111 39.62 -9.84 25.82
C VAL A 111 38.55 -8.74 25.66
N MET A 112 37.45 -8.75 26.41
CA MET A 112 36.47 -7.66 26.44
C MET A 112 36.66 -6.68 27.60
N VAL A 113 37.35 -7.08 28.68
CA VAL A 113 37.72 -6.22 29.81
C VAL A 113 38.99 -5.41 29.51
N ILE A 114 39.90 -5.95 28.69
CA ILE A 114 41.24 -5.37 28.46
C ILE A 114 41.41 -4.40 27.26
N PRO A 115 40.53 -4.28 26.22
CA PRO A 115 40.79 -3.37 25.11
C PRO A 115 40.29 -1.95 25.45
N PRO A 116 41.16 -0.93 25.38
CA PRO A 116 40.79 0.41 25.81
C PRO A 116 39.73 1.05 24.90
N GLN A 117 39.11 2.14 25.39
CA GLN A 117 38.05 2.88 24.71
C GLN A 117 38.42 3.41 23.30
N SER A 118 39.69 3.33 22.91
CA SER A 118 40.23 3.80 21.62
C SER A 118 39.72 3.03 20.41
N ALA A 119 39.58 1.70 20.45
CA ALA A 119 39.28 0.91 19.25
C ALA A 119 37.91 1.27 18.63
N ARG A 120 36.86 1.45 19.46
CA ARG A 120 35.54 1.90 18.98
C ARG A 120 35.59 3.36 18.50
N LYS A 121 36.39 4.22 19.11
CA LYS A 121 36.59 5.61 18.68
C LYS A 121 37.30 5.68 17.33
N ALA A 122 38.35 4.88 17.12
CA ALA A 122 39.09 4.75 15.87
C ALA A 122 38.19 4.25 14.72
N VAL A 123 37.38 3.21 14.95
CA VAL A 123 36.41 2.73 13.93
C VAL A 123 35.35 3.79 13.61
N ARG A 124 34.81 4.50 14.62
CA ARG A 124 33.83 5.58 14.38
C ARG A 124 34.45 6.75 13.61
N LEU A 125 35.68 7.15 13.93
CA LEU A 125 36.40 8.22 13.22
C LEU A 125 36.79 7.81 11.79
N GLY A 126 37.23 6.57 11.57
CA GLY A 126 37.54 6.04 10.24
C GLY A 126 36.31 5.97 9.33
N ASN A 127 35.16 5.56 9.88
CA ASN A 127 33.89 5.56 9.17
C ASN A 127 33.42 7.00 8.87
N ALA A 128 33.52 7.93 9.83
CA ALA A 128 33.17 9.33 9.62
C ALA A 128 34.03 10.01 8.55
N ALA A 129 35.35 9.79 8.56
CA ALA A 129 36.26 10.30 7.54
C ALA A 129 35.95 9.74 6.14
N SER A 130 35.56 8.46 6.06
CA SER A 130 35.18 7.83 4.79
C SER A 130 33.88 8.40 4.22
N VAL A 131 32.89 8.69 5.05
CA VAL A 131 31.65 9.38 4.64
C VAL A 131 31.93 10.79 4.10
N LEU A 132 32.87 11.51 4.73
CA LEU A 132 33.24 12.88 4.36
C LEU A 132 34.02 12.95 3.02
N GLU A 133 34.94 12.01 2.78
CA GLU A 133 35.63 11.89 1.48
C GLU A 133 34.65 11.51 0.34
N VAL A 134 33.64 10.67 0.62
CA VAL A 134 32.60 10.31 -0.36
C VAL A 134 31.67 11.49 -0.68
N SER A 135 31.34 12.35 0.29
CA SER A 135 30.54 13.55 0.00
C SER A 135 31.33 14.59 -0.81
N GLN A 136 32.63 14.75 -0.54
CA GLN A 136 33.51 15.59 -1.36
C GLN A 136 33.65 15.07 -2.80
N PHE A 137 33.79 13.74 -2.98
CA PHE A 137 33.76 13.11 -4.30
C PHE A 137 32.48 13.44 -5.07
N TYR A 138 31.32 13.33 -4.41
CA TYR A 138 30.02 13.66 -4.99
C TYR A 138 29.92 15.15 -5.36
N GLY A 139 30.37 16.06 -4.49
CA GLY A 139 30.38 17.51 -4.76
C GLY A 139 31.27 17.90 -5.95
N ILE A 140 32.43 17.27 -6.10
CA ILE A 140 33.32 17.52 -7.26
C ILE A 140 32.71 16.93 -8.54
N LEU A 141 32.02 15.77 -8.47
CA LEU A 141 31.31 15.19 -9.61
C LEU A 141 30.18 16.12 -10.11
N ILE A 142 29.30 16.58 -9.20
CA ILE A 142 28.17 17.48 -9.49
C ILE A 142 28.66 18.82 -10.06
N SER A 143 29.65 19.46 -9.43
CA SER A 143 30.22 20.73 -9.92
C SER A 143 31.06 20.59 -11.20
N SER A 144 31.42 19.36 -11.59
CA SER A 144 32.02 19.10 -12.91
C SER A 144 30.99 18.88 -14.00
N TRP A 145 29.77 18.48 -13.65
CA TRP A 145 28.63 18.40 -14.57
C TRP A 145 28.03 19.78 -14.86
N LEU A 146 27.72 20.55 -13.81
CA LEU A 146 27.09 21.88 -13.95
C LEU A 146 27.89 22.86 -14.84
N LYS A 147 29.23 22.82 -14.77
CA LYS A 147 30.07 23.70 -15.61
C LYS A 147 30.19 23.31 -17.09
N VAL A 148 29.66 22.15 -17.50
CA VAL A 148 29.58 21.79 -18.92
C VAL A 148 28.46 22.56 -19.63
N GLU A 149 27.47 23.06 -18.89
CA GLU A 149 26.38 23.87 -19.44
C GLU A 149 26.78 25.36 -19.61
N GLU A 150 27.54 25.94 -18.67
CA GLU A 150 28.01 27.35 -18.77
C GLU A 150 28.94 27.59 -19.96
N ASP A 151 29.93 26.71 -20.20
CA ASP A 151 30.85 26.83 -21.36
C ASP A 151 30.13 26.62 -22.72
N SER A 152 28.82 26.28 -22.71
CA SER A 152 27.98 26.12 -23.91
C SER A 152 27.05 27.30 -24.19
N SER A 153 26.89 28.24 -23.25
CA SER A 153 25.99 29.40 -23.38
C SER A 153 26.70 30.74 -23.63
N GLU A 154 27.99 30.88 -23.31
CA GLU A 154 28.78 32.09 -23.61
C GLU A 154 29.55 31.98 -24.95
N GLY A 155 28.85 32.12 -26.08
CA GLY A 155 29.55 32.04 -27.38
C GLY A 155 28.74 32.11 -28.68
N ALA A 156 27.64 32.86 -28.75
CA ALA A 156 26.86 33.05 -29.98
C ALA A 156 26.43 34.51 -30.19
N SER A 157 27.39 35.36 -30.59
CA SER A 157 27.09 36.70 -31.13
C SER A 157 26.61 36.61 -32.58
N ASP A 158 25.67 37.47 -32.97
CA ASP A 158 25.06 37.51 -34.31
C ASP A 158 26.07 37.48 -35.47
N THR A 159 25.94 36.48 -36.34
CA THR A 159 26.22 36.57 -37.79
C THR A 159 25.75 35.28 -38.50
N PRO A 160 25.10 35.36 -39.68
CA PRO A 160 24.67 34.18 -40.41
C PRO A 160 25.86 33.51 -41.12
N VAL A 161 26.27 32.33 -40.65
CA VAL A 161 27.34 31.53 -41.28
C VAL A 161 26.74 30.47 -42.20
N THR A 162 27.19 30.45 -43.45
CA THR A 162 26.73 29.56 -44.52
C THR A 162 27.30 28.13 -44.41
N ASP A 163 26.56 27.17 -45.00
CA ASP A 163 26.67 25.70 -44.87
C ASP A 163 28.01 25.00 -45.24
N SER A 164 29.14 25.71 -45.37
CA SER A 164 30.37 25.18 -45.97
C SER A 164 31.55 24.89 -45.02
N LYS A 165 31.45 25.15 -43.69
CA LYS A 165 32.62 25.12 -42.78
C LYS A 165 32.47 24.42 -41.42
N ILE A 166 31.63 23.38 -41.30
CA ILE A 166 31.61 22.49 -40.11
C ILE A 166 31.93 21.02 -40.46
N ALA A 167 32.90 20.82 -41.36
CA ALA A 167 33.40 19.48 -41.75
C ALA A 167 34.78 19.13 -41.13
N SER A 168 35.32 19.94 -40.21
CA SER A 168 36.73 19.83 -39.79
C SER A 168 37.02 20.14 -38.30
N ARG A 169 36.16 19.72 -37.36
CA ARG A 169 36.52 19.67 -35.92
C ARG A 169 36.87 18.22 -35.51
N PRO A 170 38.09 17.95 -35.00
CA PRO A 170 38.51 16.60 -34.64
C PRO A 170 37.84 16.11 -33.33
N HIS A 171 37.55 14.80 -33.26
CA HIS A 171 36.89 14.16 -32.12
C HIS A 171 37.55 14.42 -30.75
N ASN A 172 36.74 14.80 -29.76
CA ASN A 172 36.93 14.63 -28.31
C ASN A 172 38.37 14.75 -27.79
N ARG A 173 38.81 16.00 -27.58
CA ARG A 173 39.77 16.33 -26.50
C ARG A 173 39.01 17.00 -25.36
N TRP A 174 38.79 16.25 -24.29
CA TRP A 174 38.36 16.79 -23.00
C TRP A 174 39.29 17.94 -22.58
N THR A 175 38.73 19.02 -22.05
CA THR A 175 39.51 20.21 -21.66
C THR A 175 40.57 19.85 -20.59
N PRO A 176 41.72 20.55 -20.54
CA PRO A 176 42.74 20.28 -19.52
C PRO A 176 42.18 20.34 -18.10
N ALA A 177 41.28 21.29 -17.82
CA ALA A 177 40.58 21.42 -16.55
C ALA A 177 39.72 20.18 -16.22
N PHE A 178 38.93 19.67 -17.17
CA PHE A 178 38.15 18.44 -16.96
C PHE A 178 39.05 17.23 -16.72
N ARG A 179 40.14 17.11 -17.49
CA ARG A 179 41.11 16.01 -17.33
C ARG A 179 41.75 16.04 -15.94
N THR A 180 42.18 17.21 -15.45
CA THR A 180 42.70 17.38 -14.09
C THR A 180 41.66 17.03 -13.02
N LYS A 181 40.39 17.41 -13.20
CA LYS A 181 39.31 17.01 -12.25
C LYS A 181 39.08 15.50 -12.24
N CYS A 182 39.01 14.83 -13.40
CA CYS A 182 38.89 13.37 -13.48
C CYS A 182 40.07 12.65 -12.82
N MET A 183 41.28 13.20 -12.97
CA MET A 183 42.46 12.68 -12.26
C MET A 183 42.28 12.80 -10.74
N THR A 184 41.85 13.94 -10.21
CA THR A 184 41.56 14.10 -8.76
C THR A 184 40.47 13.14 -8.26
N LEU A 185 39.39 12.93 -9.03
CA LEU A 185 38.37 11.92 -8.72
C LEU A 185 38.97 10.50 -8.64
N TRP A 186 39.87 10.16 -9.56
CA TRP A 186 40.55 8.87 -9.58
C TRP A 186 41.47 8.68 -8.36
N THR A 187 42.20 9.71 -7.92
CA THR A 187 43.04 9.65 -6.71
C THR A 187 42.21 9.32 -5.47
N ILE A 188 41.06 9.99 -5.32
CA ILE A 188 40.14 9.81 -4.18
C ILE A 188 39.56 8.39 -4.19
N LEU A 189 39.08 7.90 -5.34
CA LEU A 189 38.60 6.53 -5.50
C LEU A 189 39.68 5.48 -5.25
N TYR A 190 40.91 5.71 -5.71
CA TYR A 190 42.02 4.78 -5.50
C TYR A 190 42.46 4.71 -4.04
N ALA A 191 42.50 5.85 -3.34
CA ALA A 191 42.75 5.92 -1.90
C ALA A 191 41.67 5.18 -1.09
N GLN A 192 40.39 5.37 -1.43
CA GLN A 192 39.26 4.65 -0.83
C GLN A 192 39.33 3.14 -1.10
N LYS A 193 39.59 2.73 -2.34
CA LYS A 193 39.78 1.32 -2.71
C LYS A 193 40.94 0.67 -1.93
N ARG A 194 42.03 1.41 -1.70
CA ARG A 194 43.18 0.94 -0.90
C ARG A 194 42.87 0.83 0.60
N ARG A 195 42.04 1.71 1.17
CA ARG A 195 41.54 1.57 2.55
C ARG A 195 40.60 0.35 2.70
N LEU A 196 39.67 0.17 1.76
CA LEU A 196 38.70 -0.95 1.78
C LEU A 196 39.35 -2.32 1.55
N ARG A 197 40.44 -2.39 0.78
CA ARG A 197 41.19 -3.65 0.55
C ARG A 197 41.96 -4.12 1.78
N ASN A 198 42.18 -3.26 2.78
CA ASN A 198 42.96 -3.56 3.99
C ASN A 198 42.11 -4.07 5.18
N ILE A 199 40.96 -4.67 4.91
CA ILE A 199 40.09 -5.33 5.91
C ILE A 199 40.57 -6.78 6.20
N GLY A 200 41.71 -7.19 5.64
CA GLY A 200 42.41 -8.44 5.96
C GLY A 200 43.40 -8.32 7.15
N TRP A 201 44.18 -9.38 7.38
CA TRP A 201 45.07 -9.59 8.54
C TRP A 201 46.03 -8.41 8.83
N GLU A 202 46.58 -7.77 7.80
CA GLU A 202 47.46 -6.58 7.93
C GLU A 202 46.78 -5.38 8.63
N GLY A 203 45.45 -5.26 8.52
CA GLY A 203 44.67 -4.23 9.21
C GLY A 203 44.70 -4.39 10.73
N PHE A 204 44.83 -5.62 11.22
CA PHE A 204 44.92 -5.94 12.66
C PHE A 204 46.26 -5.49 13.25
N GLU A 205 47.34 -5.70 12.51
CA GLU A 205 48.69 -5.26 12.89
C GLU A 205 48.79 -3.72 12.95
N ARG A 206 48.18 -3.04 11.96
CA ARG A 206 48.14 -1.57 11.91
C ARG A 206 47.26 -0.98 13.01
N LEU A 207 46.19 -1.68 13.43
CA LEU A 207 45.40 -1.31 14.61
C LEU A 207 46.26 -1.35 15.88
N PHE A 208 47.13 -2.36 16.03
CA PHE A 208 48.06 -2.49 17.15
C PHE A 208 49.12 -1.37 17.17
N ARG A 209 49.67 -1.00 16.00
CA ARG A 209 50.62 0.13 15.90
C ARG A 209 49.94 1.48 16.22
N LEU A 210 48.73 1.71 15.73
CA LEU A 210 47.94 2.91 16.06
C LEU A 210 47.56 2.99 17.56
N CYS A 211 47.34 1.85 18.23
CA CYS A 211 47.16 1.81 19.68
C CYS A 211 48.43 2.14 20.48
N ARG A 212 49.62 2.18 19.86
CA ARG A 212 50.88 2.64 20.47
C ARG A 212 51.18 4.13 20.27
N GLY A 213 50.41 4.84 19.44
CA GLY A 213 50.49 6.29 19.28
C GLY A 213 51.21 6.81 18.02
N ASP A 214 51.76 5.93 17.17
CA ASP A 214 52.46 6.34 15.94
C ASP A 214 51.46 6.66 14.81
N TYR A 215 51.31 7.95 14.49
CA TYR A 215 50.47 8.45 13.38
C TYR A 215 51.35 8.98 12.22
N PRO A 216 51.19 8.51 10.97
CA PRO A 216 51.93 9.04 9.83
C PRO A 216 51.42 10.42 9.40
N GLN A 217 52.34 11.34 9.07
CA GLN A 217 52.00 12.64 8.48
C GLN A 217 51.54 12.52 7.01
N ARG A 218 50.87 13.55 6.50
CA ARG A 218 50.34 13.62 5.12
C ARG A 218 51.44 13.92 4.11
N GLU A 219 51.58 13.06 3.10
CA GLU A 219 52.21 13.41 1.82
C GLU A 219 51.18 13.47 0.69
N SER A 220 51.48 14.29 -0.33
CA SER A 220 50.63 14.62 -1.47
C SER A 220 51.16 14.01 -2.76
N PHE A 221 50.31 13.47 -3.64
CA PHE A 221 50.74 12.94 -4.94
C PHE A 221 49.73 13.16 -6.08
N LEU A 222 50.26 13.35 -7.29
CA LEU A 222 49.61 13.88 -8.50
C LEU A 222 49.24 12.80 -9.54
N LEU A 223 48.41 13.24 -10.50
CA LEU A 223 47.81 12.57 -11.67
C LEU A 223 48.69 12.18 -12.90
N ASP A 224 48.77 10.92 -13.35
CA ASP A 224 49.29 10.55 -14.69
C ASP A 224 48.21 9.87 -15.60
N PRO A 225 47.88 10.36 -16.83
CA PRO A 225 46.65 9.96 -17.53
C PRO A 225 46.79 9.19 -18.86
N SER A 226 46.45 7.88 -18.88
CA SER A 226 46.18 7.12 -20.12
C SER A 226 45.06 6.05 -20.03
N HIS A 227 44.20 6.01 -21.08
CA HIS A 227 43.23 4.98 -21.58
C HIS A 227 41.73 5.36 -21.77
N LYS A 228 41.07 4.69 -22.75
CA LYS A 228 39.77 5.02 -23.44
C LYS A 228 38.88 3.75 -23.70
N SER A 229 37.64 3.96 -24.22
CA SER A 229 36.62 3.01 -24.83
C SER A 229 35.39 2.68 -23.95
N LEU A 230 34.17 2.28 -24.41
CA LEU A 230 33.52 2.10 -25.75
C LEU A 230 31.94 2.12 -25.65
N GLU A 231 31.20 1.87 -26.74
CA GLU A 231 29.69 1.82 -26.85
C GLU A 231 29.17 0.61 -27.70
N ARG A 232 27.85 0.28 -27.66
CA ARG A 232 26.90 -0.07 -28.79
C ARG A 232 25.61 -0.89 -28.44
N CYS A 233 24.53 -0.69 -29.25
CA CYS A 233 23.46 -1.65 -29.74
C CYS A 233 21.93 -1.36 -29.47
N ALA A 234 21.06 -1.53 -30.50
CA ALA A 234 19.56 -1.48 -30.49
C ALA A 234 18.89 -2.11 -31.77
N VAL A 235 17.58 -2.48 -31.79
CA VAL A 235 16.84 -3.22 -32.89
C VAL A 235 15.32 -2.82 -33.05
N LYS A 236 14.62 -3.12 -34.19
CA LYS A 236 13.23 -2.74 -34.61
C LYS A 236 12.31 -3.91 -35.12
N HIS A 237 10.98 -3.71 -35.30
CA HIS A 237 10.00 -4.64 -35.98
C HIS A 237 8.83 -3.94 -36.77
N LYS A 238 7.89 -4.71 -37.41
CA LYS A 238 7.01 -4.34 -38.58
C LYS A 238 5.56 -4.96 -38.53
N PRO A 239 4.49 -4.42 -39.19
CA PRO A 239 3.06 -4.87 -39.04
C PRO A 239 2.33 -5.47 -40.29
N THR A 240 1.04 -5.84 -40.16
CA THR A 240 0.15 -6.56 -41.14
C THR A 240 -1.27 -5.94 -41.29
N SER A 241 -2.07 -6.33 -42.30
CA SER A 241 -3.28 -5.60 -42.82
C SER A 241 -4.59 -6.41 -43.03
N THR A 242 -5.75 -5.73 -42.99
CA THR A 242 -7.09 -6.24 -43.39
C THR A 242 -7.98 -5.11 -43.97
N SER A 243 -8.92 -5.42 -44.89
CA SER A 243 -9.71 -4.46 -45.68
C SER A 243 -11.04 -4.00 -45.04
N SER A 244 -11.44 -2.73 -45.23
CA SER A 244 -12.75 -2.18 -44.81
C SER A 244 -13.62 -1.68 -45.96
N THR A 245 -14.94 -1.80 -45.80
CA THR A 245 -15.98 -1.26 -46.69
C THR A 245 -16.27 0.21 -46.38
N MET A 246 -16.54 1.02 -47.42
CA MET A 246 -16.93 2.42 -47.28
C MET A 246 -18.46 2.56 -47.36
N ASP A 247 -19.03 3.33 -46.45
CA ASP A 247 -20.44 3.77 -46.46
C ASP A 247 -20.50 5.28 -46.71
N THR A 248 -21.55 5.79 -47.36
CA THR A 248 -21.63 7.20 -47.78
C THR A 248 -22.95 7.81 -47.34
N PHE A 249 -22.91 8.69 -46.34
CA PHE A 249 -24.10 9.28 -45.73
C PHE A 249 -23.99 10.82 -45.63
N ASN A 250 -25.00 11.54 -46.11
CA ASN A 250 -25.02 13.02 -46.21
C ASN A 250 -23.78 13.62 -46.89
N GLY A 251 -23.24 12.97 -47.92
CA GLY A 251 -22.04 13.45 -48.63
C GLY A 251 -20.76 13.39 -47.80
N ILE A 252 -20.67 12.47 -46.84
CA ILE A 252 -19.49 12.18 -46.04
C ILE A 252 -19.20 10.67 -46.16
N ASN A 253 -17.94 10.30 -46.32
CA ASN A 253 -17.50 8.92 -46.43
C ASN A 253 -17.16 8.36 -45.04
N TYR A 254 -17.76 7.25 -44.65
CA TYR A 254 -17.50 6.56 -43.39
C TYR A 254 -16.78 5.24 -43.65
N ARG A 255 -15.74 4.94 -42.87
CA ARG A 255 -15.06 3.64 -42.87
C ARG A 255 -14.72 3.18 -41.47
N SER A 256 -14.69 1.87 -41.25
CA SER A 256 -14.10 1.30 -40.05
C SER A 256 -12.58 1.48 -40.03
N TYR A 257 -12.02 1.53 -38.82
CA TYR A 257 -10.59 1.65 -38.56
C TYR A 257 -9.80 0.52 -39.24
N ALA A 258 -8.81 0.88 -40.07
CA ALA A 258 -8.05 -0.07 -40.89
C ALA A 258 -6.69 -0.48 -40.28
N GLY A 259 -6.22 0.21 -39.22
CA GLY A 259 -4.99 -0.13 -38.50
C GLY A 259 -4.17 1.09 -38.07
N GLU A 260 -2.94 0.86 -37.60
CA GLU A 260 -2.05 1.89 -37.02
C GLU A 260 -1.79 3.11 -37.92
N ALA A 261 -1.97 3.01 -39.24
CA ALA A 261 -1.90 4.16 -40.15
C ALA A 261 -2.97 5.24 -39.88
N ASP A 262 -4.13 4.85 -39.34
CA ASP A 262 -5.24 5.75 -39.02
C ASP A 262 -5.08 6.41 -37.63
N LEU A 263 -4.17 5.89 -36.78
CA LEU A 263 -3.99 6.36 -35.40
C LEU A 263 -3.57 7.84 -35.31
N PRO A 264 -2.63 8.38 -36.12
CA PRO A 264 -2.28 9.81 -36.08
C PRO A 264 -3.47 10.72 -36.40
N ALA A 265 -4.33 10.33 -37.33
CA ALA A 265 -5.54 11.08 -37.70
C ALA A 265 -6.57 11.11 -36.57
N ILE A 266 -6.84 9.96 -35.93
CA ILE A 266 -7.72 9.88 -34.76
C ILE A 266 -7.15 10.73 -33.60
N MET A 267 -5.84 10.66 -33.35
CA MET A 267 -5.19 11.45 -32.31
C MET A 267 -5.29 12.97 -32.57
N ALA A 268 -5.04 13.43 -33.80
CA ALA A 268 -5.14 14.84 -34.16
C ALA A 268 -6.57 15.37 -33.99
N LEU A 269 -7.57 14.65 -34.49
CA LEU A 269 -8.98 15.01 -34.29
C LEU A 269 -9.37 15.09 -32.81
N VAL A 270 -8.97 14.10 -32.01
CA VAL A 270 -9.30 14.06 -30.57
C VAL A 270 -8.59 15.18 -29.79
N GLN A 271 -7.35 15.53 -30.15
CA GLN A 271 -6.61 16.64 -29.54
C GLN A 271 -7.23 18.01 -29.83
N ASP A 272 -7.83 18.21 -31.01
CA ASP A 272 -8.58 19.45 -31.34
C ASP A 272 -9.96 19.50 -30.66
N GLY A 273 -10.64 18.35 -30.56
CA GLY A 273 -12.07 18.32 -30.26
C GLY A 273 -12.49 17.96 -28.82
N LEU A 274 -11.62 17.38 -27.99
CA LEU A 274 -11.93 17.03 -26.59
C LEU A 274 -11.07 17.81 -25.60
N SER A 275 -11.64 18.07 -24.40
CA SER A 275 -11.00 18.88 -23.36
C SER A 275 -9.78 18.24 -22.69
N GLU A 276 -9.58 16.93 -22.87
CA GLU A 276 -8.44 16.18 -22.31
C GLU A 276 -7.86 15.22 -23.37
N PRO A 277 -6.57 15.37 -23.73
CA PRO A 277 -5.94 14.45 -24.67
C PRO A 277 -5.63 13.10 -23.99
N TYR A 278 -6.10 12.01 -24.59
CA TYR A 278 -5.71 10.68 -24.13
C TYR A 278 -4.23 10.39 -24.45
N VAL A 279 -3.60 9.55 -23.65
CA VAL A 279 -2.26 9.01 -23.96
C VAL A 279 -2.35 7.98 -25.10
N ILE A 280 -1.30 7.86 -25.92
CA ILE A 280 -1.25 6.93 -27.08
C ILE A 280 -1.67 5.48 -26.74
N TYR A 281 -1.32 5.01 -25.54
CA TYR A 281 -1.70 3.69 -25.02
C TYR A 281 -3.21 3.49 -24.90
N THR A 282 -3.98 4.54 -24.59
CA THR A 282 -5.44 4.45 -24.50
C THR A 282 -6.03 4.19 -25.87
N TYR A 283 -5.65 4.96 -26.90
CA TYR A 283 -6.09 4.71 -28.27
C TYR A 283 -5.74 3.29 -28.71
N ARG A 284 -4.47 2.88 -28.52
CA ARG A 284 -4.04 1.52 -28.86
C ARG A 284 -4.81 0.43 -28.12
N TYR A 285 -5.15 0.62 -26.85
CA TYR A 285 -5.97 -0.32 -26.09
C TYR A 285 -7.36 -0.52 -26.73
N PHE A 286 -8.07 0.57 -27.03
CA PHE A 286 -9.38 0.48 -27.68
C PHE A 286 -9.29 -0.06 -29.11
N LEU A 287 -8.40 0.50 -29.92
CA LEU A 287 -8.28 0.20 -31.36
C LEU A 287 -7.70 -1.20 -31.65
N SER A 288 -6.93 -1.80 -30.74
CA SER A 288 -6.48 -3.19 -30.88
C SER A 288 -7.48 -4.20 -30.33
N SER A 289 -8.27 -3.84 -29.31
CA SER A 289 -9.22 -4.76 -28.67
C SER A 289 -10.59 -4.75 -29.37
N TRP A 290 -11.05 -3.60 -29.86
CA TRP A 290 -12.30 -3.42 -30.60
C TRP A 290 -12.12 -2.58 -31.88
N PRO A 291 -11.25 -2.97 -32.84
CA PRO A 291 -11.08 -2.26 -34.11
C PRO A 291 -12.39 -2.08 -34.89
N HIS A 292 -13.33 -3.03 -34.74
CA HIS A 292 -14.65 -3.00 -35.36
C HIS A 292 -15.65 -2.03 -34.70
N LEU A 293 -15.38 -1.53 -33.48
CA LEU A 293 -16.17 -0.51 -32.80
C LEU A 293 -15.52 0.88 -32.92
N ALA A 294 -14.70 1.08 -33.95
CA ALA A 294 -14.04 2.34 -34.26
C ALA A 294 -14.32 2.72 -35.72
N PHE A 295 -14.95 3.88 -35.91
CA PHE A 295 -15.34 4.39 -37.22
C PHE A 295 -14.79 5.79 -37.41
N MET A 296 -14.46 6.12 -38.66
CA MET A 296 -13.93 7.41 -39.07
C MET A 296 -14.76 7.98 -40.21
N ALA A 297 -14.96 9.29 -40.17
CA ALA A 297 -15.63 10.08 -41.19
C ALA A 297 -14.61 10.89 -41.98
N TYR A 298 -14.77 10.94 -43.30
CA TYR A 298 -13.89 11.57 -44.27
C TYR A 298 -14.66 12.50 -45.19
N ASP A 299 -14.06 13.65 -45.51
CA ASP A 299 -14.54 14.51 -46.58
C ASP A 299 -14.32 13.83 -47.95
N PRO A 300 -15.33 13.67 -48.80
CA PRO A 300 -15.18 13.02 -50.11
C PRO A 300 -14.31 13.80 -51.11
N GLU A 301 -14.15 15.12 -50.94
CA GLU A 301 -13.38 15.96 -51.88
C GLU A 301 -11.88 15.99 -51.53
N SER A 302 -11.52 16.30 -50.28
CA SER A 302 -10.12 16.35 -49.84
C SER A 302 -9.54 15.00 -49.40
N GLY A 303 -10.40 14.05 -49.02
CA GLY A 303 -9.97 12.80 -48.37
C GLY A 303 -9.46 12.99 -46.93
N GLU A 304 -9.63 14.17 -46.32
CA GLU A 304 -9.20 14.43 -44.95
C GLU A 304 -10.15 13.81 -43.90
N PRO A 305 -9.61 13.35 -42.75
CA PRO A 305 -10.41 12.81 -41.65
C PRO A 305 -11.13 13.96 -40.90
N VAL A 306 -12.46 13.98 -40.95
CA VAL A 306 -13.29 15.05 -40.36
C VAL A 306 -13.97 14.67 -39.04
N GLY A 307 -13.99 13.38 -38.69
CA GLY A 307 -14.53 12.90 -37.43
C GLY A 307 -14.15 11.45 -37.12
N ALA A 308 -14.24 11.07 -35.85
CA ALA A 308 -13.95 9.72 -35.40
C ALA A 308 -14.79 9.36 -34.16
N ILE A 309 -15.14 8.08 -34.04
CA ILE A 309 -15.69 7.49 -32.83
C ILE A 309 -14.87 6.25 -32.46
N VAL A 310 -14.61 6.08 -31.17
CA VAL A 310 -13.89 4.93 -30.62
C VAL A 310 -14.67 4.41 -29.43
N CYS A 311 -15.02 3.12 -29.47
CA CYS A 311 -15.84 2.48 -28.45
C CYS A 311 -15.25 1.14 -28.00
N LYS A 312 -15.91 0.52 -27.02
CA LYS A 312 -15.68 -0.87 -26.62
C LYS A 312 -16.99 -1.58 -26.29
N GLN A 313 -16.92 -2.89 -26.15
CA GLN A 313 -18.00 -3.72 -25.59
C GLN A 313 -17.38 -4.76 -24.65
N ASP A 314 -17.87 -4.80 -23.41
CA ASP A 314 -17.39 -5.70 -22.35
C ASP A 314 -18.56 -6.25 -21.54
N SER A 315 -18.43 -7.50 -21.08
CA SER A 315 -19.39 -8.10 -20.14
C SER A 315 -19.37 -7.39 -18.78
N HIS A 316 -20.43 -6.66 -18.47
CA HIS A 316 -20.51 -5.93 -17.20
C HIS A 316 -20.99 -6.86 -16.08
N ARG A 317 -20.06 -7.19 -15.16
CA ARG A 317 -20.30 -8.06 -14.00
C ARG A 317 -20.80 -9.48 -14.37
N GLY A 318 -20.59 -9.92 -15.60
CA GLY A 318 -21.02 -11.23 -16.11
C GLY A 318 -22.55 -11.40 -16.20
N LYS A 319 -23.30 -10.30 -16.34
CA LYS A 319 -24.79 -10.33 -16.39
C LYS A 319 -25.42 -9.56 -17.55
N ALA A 320 -24.70 -8.62 -18.17
CA ALA A 320 -25.18 -7.86 -19.32
C ALA A 320 -23.98 -7.45 -20.20
N GLU A 321 -24.12 -7.56 -21.51
CA GLU A 321 -23.11 -7.07 -22.45
C GLU A 321 -23.28 -5.57 -22.61
N ARG A 322 -22.27 -4.79 -22.18
CA ARG A 322 -22.37 -3.33 -22.13
C ARG A 322 -21.45 -2.70 -23.18
N GLY A 323 -22.08 -2.00 -24.13
CA GLY A 323 -21.40 -1.06 -25.01
C GLY A 323 -20.93 0.18 -24.25
N TYR A 324 -19.80 0.75 -24.64
CA TYR A 324 -19.27 1.97 -24.05
C TYR A 324 -18.62 2.87 -25.10
N ILE A 325 -19.15 4.09 -25.24
CA ILE A 325 -18.59 5.12 -26.12
C ILE A 325 -17.51 5.86 -25.34
N ALA A 326 -16.25 5.66 -25.76
CA ALA A 326 -15.10 6.21 -25.06
C ALA A 326 -14.64 7.55 -25.63
N MET A 327 -14.71 7.72 -26.95
CA MET A 327 -14.29 8.93 -27.64
C MET A 327 -15.27 9.19 -28.80
N LEU A 328 -15.75 10.42 -28.94
CA LEU A 328 -16.51 10.88 -30.09
C LEU A 328 -16.06 12.29 -30.43
N VAL A 329 -15.62 12.51 -31.67
CA VAL A 329 -15.13 13.81 -32.11
C VAL A 329 -15.49 14.10 -33.56
N VAL A 330 -15.81 15.37 -33.83
CA VAL A 330 -15.99 15.93 -35.17
C VAL A 330 -15.32 17.29 -35.21
N GLY A 331 -14.48 17.51 -36.22
CA GLY A 331 -13.73 18.75 -36.43
C GLY A 331 -14.66 19.96 -36.49
N SER A 332 -14.22 21.08 -35.91
CA SER A 332 -15.06 22.27 -35.66
C SER A 332 -15.85 22.76 -36.88
N ALA A 333 -15.22 22.82 -38.06
CA ALA A 333 -15.82 23.23 -39.34
C ALA A 333 -16.89 22.27 -39.92
N TRP A 334 -16.94 21.03 -39.41
CA TRP A 334 -17.81 19.95 -39.89
C TRP A 334 -18.96 19.61 -38.92
N ARG A 335 -19.04 20.31 -37.78
CA ARG A 335 -20.13 20.18 -36.80
C ARG A 335 -21.47 20.64 -37.39
N LYS A 336 -22.57 20.23 -36.75
CA LYS A 336 -23.98 20.48 -37.16
C LYS A 336 -24.43 19.83 -38.48
N ARG A 337 -23.58 19.05 -39.18
CA ARG A 337 -23.93 18.30 -40.41
C ARG A 337 -24.45 16.87 -40.18
N GLY A 338 -24.73 16.48 -38.94
CA GLY A 338 -25.19 15.13 -38.57
C GLY A 338 -24.11 14.06 -38.39
N ILE A 339 -22.85 14.33 -38.73
CA ILE A 339 -21.72 13.36 -38.67
C ILE A 339 -21.61 12.64 -37.32
N ALA A 340 -21.62 13.39 -36.21
CA ALA A 340 -21.52 12.83 -34.86
C ALA A 340 -22.71 11.92 -34.49
N ARG A 341 -23.90 12.17 -35.08
CA ARG A 341 -25.09 11.36 -34.88
C ARG A 341 -24.93 10.02 -35.59
N HIS A 342 -24.54 10.06 -36.86
CA HIS A 342 -24.37 8.87 -37.69
C HIS A 342 -23.24 7.96 -37.17
N LEU A 343 -22.11 8.54 -36.73
CA LEU A 343 -21.03 7.77 -36.08
C LEU A 343 -21.51 7.02 -34.82
N VAL A 344 -22.40 7.63 -34.02
CA VAL A 344 -22.97 6.97 -32.83
C VAL A 344 -24.02 5.93 -33.21
N GLU A 345 -24.82 6.18 -34.24
CA GLU A 345 -25.77 5.20 -34.78
C GLU A 345 -25.02 3.94 -35.29
N LEU A 346 -24.00 4.09 -36.15
CA LEU A 346 -23.13 2.98 -36.61
C LEU A 346 -22.53 2.15 -35.45
N SER A 347 -21.96 2.82 -34.44
CA SER A 347 -21.41 2.12 -33.27
C SER A 347 -22.46 1.43 -32.42
N ILE A 348 -23.67 1.99 -32.29
CA ILE A 348 -24.77 1.35 -31.56
C ILE A 348 -25.28 0.14 -32.33
N ASP A 349 -25.41 0.22 -33.65
CA ASP A 349 -25.92 -0.87 -34.48
C ASP A 349 -24.95 -2.06 -34.48
N GLU A 350 -23.63 -1.81 -34.58
CA GLU A 350 -22.60 -2.86 -34.46
C GLU A 350 -22.57 -3.48 -33.04
N MET A 351 -22.70 -2.68 -31.97
CA MET A 351 -22.85 -3.20 -30.60
C MET A 351 -24.13 -4.03 -30.44
N THR A 352 -25.23 -3.61 -31.05
CA THR A 352 -26.53 -4.31 -30.97
C THR A 352 -26.47 -5.63 -31.73
N ALA A 353 -25.84 -5.65 -32.92
CA ALA A 353 -25.57 -6.86 -33.68
C ALA A 353 -24.69 -7.84 -32.91
N LYS A 354 -23.78 -7.34 -32.06
CA LYS A 354 -22.96 -8.11 -31.12
C LYS A 354 -23.60 -8.32 -29.74
N GLY A 355 -24.91 -8.11 -29.61
CA GLY A 355 -25.70 -8.51 -28.46
C GLY A 355 -25.60 -7.61 -27.23
N ALA A 356 -25.16 -6.36 -27.37
CA ALA A 356 -25.17 -5.40 -26.26
C ALA A 356 -26.60 -5.14 -25.73
N ASP A 357 -26.79 -5.24 -24.42
CA ASP A 357 -28.06 -4.98 -23.75
C ASP A 357 -28.29 -3.48 -23.50
N GLU A 358 -27.21 -2.72 -23.34
CA GLU A 358 -27.19 -1.28 -23.08
C GLU A 358 -25.87 -0.63 -23.55
N VAL A 359 -25.90 0.68 -23.82
CA VAL A 359 -24.72 1.49 -24.15
C VAL A 359 -24.57 2.62 -23.14
N ALA A 360 -23.37 2.83 -22.61
CA ALA A 360 -23.07 3.86 -21.62
C ALA A 360 -21.97 4.85 -22.10
N LEU A 361 -21.99 6.07 -21.58
CA LEU A 361 -20.92 7.06 -21.77
C LEU A 361 -20.92 8.12 -20.65
N GLU A 362 -19.86 8.91 -20.56
CA GLU A 362 -19.78 10.10 -19.73
C GLU A 362 -19.53 11.35 -20.60
N THR A 363 -20.15 12.49 -20.27
CA THR A 363 -19.95 13.78 -20.95
C THR A 363 -19.95 14.93 -19.94
N GLU A 364 -19.20 16.01 -20.20
CA GLU A 364 -19.19 17.22 -19.36
C GLU A 364 -20.62 17.75 -19.11
N PHE A 365 -20.90 18.16 -17.88
CA PHE A 365 -22.26 18.56 -17.45
C PHE A 365 -22.79 19.83 -18.14
N ASP A 366 -21.88 20.67 -18.64
CA ASP A 366 -22.14 21.94 -19.32
C ASP A 366 -21.99 21.84 -20.85
N ASN A 367 -21.64 20.68 -21.40
CA ASN A 367 -21.60 20.43 -22.84
C ASN A 367 -23.02 20.21 -23.41
N THR A 368 -23.80 21.29 -23.46
CA THR A 368 -25.17 21.31 -23.96
C THR A 368 -25.32 20.69 -25.37
N PRO A 369 -24.42 20.93 -26.36
CA PRO A 369 -24.50 20.27 -27.66
C PRO A 369 -24.40 18.73 -27.59
N ALA A 370 -23.46 18.19 -26.80
CA ALA A 370 -23.33 16.73 -26.64
C ALA A 370 -24.51 16.14 -25.87
N LEU A 371 -24.98 16.81 -24.81
CA LEU A 371 -26.16 16.40 -24.05
C LEU A 371 -27.42 16.36 -24.92
N ALA A 372 -27.60 17.34 -25.81
CA ALA A 372 -28.71 17.36 -26.77
C ALA A 372 -28.59 16.21 -27.80
N LEU A 373 -27.39 15.97 -28.34
CA LEU A 373 -27.12 14.87 -29.27
C LEU A 373 -27.47 13.50 -28.65
N TYR A 374 -26.93 13.19 -27.47
CA TYR A 374 -27.16 11.90 -26.83
C TYR A 374 -28.61 11.74 -26.36
N SER A 375 -29.26 12.81 -25.87
CA SER A 375 -30.68 12.77 -25.52
C SER A 375 -31.56 12.50 -26.75
N ALA A 376 -31.25 13.09 -27.91
CA ALA A 376 -31.97 12.82 -29.16
C ALA A 376 -31.76 11.39 -29.68
N LEU A 377 -30.63 10.77 -29.34
CA LEU A 377 -30.31 9.36 -29.63
C LEU A 377 -30.89 8.36 -28.62
N GLY A 378 -31.64 8.84 -27.61
CA GLY A 378 -32.33 8.00 -26.62
C GLY A 378 -31.52 7.64 -25.37
N PHE A 379 -30.41 8.33 -25.10
CA PHE A 379 -29.69 8.17 -23.83
C PHE A 379 -30.39 8.93 -22.70
N VAL A 380 -30.55 8.27 -21.55
CA VAL A 380 -31.05 8.87 -20.30
C VAL A 380 -29.91 9.14 -19.32
N ARG A 381 -30.08 10.14 -18.44
CA ARG A 381 -29.12 10.47 -17.37
C ARG A 381 -29.25 9.44 -16.24
N GLU A 382 -28.23 8.61 -16.01
CA GLU A 382 -28.18 7.67 -14.88
C GLU A 382 -27.82 8.42 -13.59
N LYS A 383 -26.74 9.22 -13.63
CA LYS A 383 -26.22 9.96 -12.46
C LYS A 383 -25.28 11.09 -12.85
N ARG A 384 -25.06 12.01 -11.92
CA ARG A 384 -24.01 13.04 -11.97
C ARG A 384 -22.77 12.53 -11.24
N LEU A 385 -21.60 12.68 -11.86
CA LEU A 385 -20.30 12.36 -11.32
C LEU A 385 -19.59 13.68 -11.02
N PHE A 386 -19.43 14.00 -9.74
CA PHE A 386 -18.85 15.27 -9.31
C PHE A 386 -17.33 15.28 -9.51
N ARG A 387 -16.78 16.37 -10.09
CA ARG A 387 -15.35 16.54 -10.42
C ARG A 387 -14.76 15.32 -11.15
N PHE A 388 -15.45 14.86 -12.19
CA PHE A 388 -15.07 13.69 -12.97
C PHE A 388 -13.90 13.96 -13.92
N TYR A 389 -13.86 15.16 -14.50
CA TYR A 389 -12.80 15.61 -15.39
C TYR A 389 -11.65 16.26 -14.60
N MET A 390 -10.43 16.17 -15.12
CA MET A 390 -9.20 16.74 -14.53
C MET A 390 -9.25 18.26 -14.42
N ASN A 391 -10.03 18.92 -15.29
CA ASN A 391 -10.35 20.35 -15.20
C ASN A 391 -11.30 20.70 -14.03
N GLY A 392 -11.72 19.71 -13.23
CA GLY A 392 -12.62 19.88 -12.08
C GLY A 392 -14.10 19.91 -12.42
N LYS A 393 -14.49 19.78 -13.69
CA LYS A 393 -15.90 19.72 -14.10
C LYS A 393 -16.57 18.40 -13.74
N ASP A 394 -17.87 18.47 -13.52
CA ASP A 394 -18.72 17.30 -13.37
C ASP A 394 -19.00 16.63 -14.72
N ALA A 395 -19.31 15.34 -14.69
CA ALA A 395 -19.87 14.62 -15.82
C ALA A 395 -21.32 14.17 -15.54
N PHE A 396 -22.15 14.13 -16.59
CA PHE A 396 -23.30 13.25 -16.58
C PHE A 396 -22.90 11.90 -17.16
N ARG A 397 -23.21 10.83 -16.44
CA ARG A 397 -23.18 9.47 -16.95
C ARG A 397 -24.52 9.17 -17.60
N LEU A 398 -24.48 8.85 -18.88
CA LEU A 398 -25.64 8.57 -19.70
C LEU A 398 -25.69 7.08 -20.07
N ILE A 399 -26.90 6.52 -20.13
CA ILE A 399 -27.13 5.13 -20.55
C ILE A 399 -28.30 5.10 -21.54
N LYS A 400 -28.15 4.30 -22.60
CA LYS A 400 -29.23 3.92 -23.53
C LYS A 400 -29.49 2.42 -23.39
N PRO A 401 -30.62 1.97 -22.83
CA PRO A 401 -31.01 0.57 -22.88
C PRO A 401 -31.37 0.20 -24.32
N LEU A 402 -30.79 -0.88 -24.84
CA LEU A 402 -31.09 -1.40 -26.18
C LEU A 402 -32.17 -2.48 -26.12
N ARG A 403 -32.18 -3.28 -25.05
CA ARG A 403 -33.17 -4.33 -24.80
C ARG A 403 -34.34 -3.80 -23.95
N ARG A 404 -35.58 -4.05 -24.38
CA ARG A 404 -36.78 -3.86 -23.54
C ARG A 404 -36.77 -4.91 -22.42
N VAL A 405 -36.28 -4.54 -21.25
CA VAL A 405 -36.39 -5.35 -20.04
C VAL A 405 -37.86 -5.37 -19.57
N LYS A 406 -38.60 -6.42 -19.95
CA LYS A 406 -39.76 -6.85 -19.17
C LYS A 406 -39.23 -7.42 -17.86
N GLN A 407 -39.33 -6.69 -16.76
CA GLN A 407 -39.20 -7.31 -15.44
C GLN A 407 -40.38 -8.27 -15.23
N PRO A 408 -40.09 -9.50 -14.83
CA PRO A 408 -40.50 -9.92 -13.49
C PRO A 408 -39.28 -10.17 -12.60
N ILE A 409 -39.42 -9.89 -11.31
CA ILE A 409 -38.44 -10.25 -10.29
C ILE A 409 -38.68 -11.70 -9.88
N SER A 410 -37.96 -12.64 -10.50
CA SER A 410 -37.72 -14.01 -9.99
C SER A 410 -36.81 -14.78 -10.97
N ASN A 411 -36.10 -15.79 -10.45
CA ASN A 411 -35.35 -16.82 -11.19
C ASN A 411 -34.07 -16.36 -11.90
N VAL A 412 -32.99 -16.23 -11.12
CA VAL A 412 -31.61 -16.46 -11.61
C VAL A 412 -30.93 -17.45 -10.67
N LEU A 413 -31.24 -18.72 -10.85
CA LEU A 413 -30.45 -19.86 -10.35
C LEU A 413 -30.38 -20.94 -11.43
N GLU A 414 -29.20 -21.57 -11.47
CA GLU A 414 -28.82 -22.83 -12.15
C GLU A 414 -28.39 -22.86 -13.64
N TYR A 415 -27.38 -23.71 -13.86
CA TYR A 415 -26.72 -24.20 -15.08
C TYR A 415 -25.96 -23.20 -15.98
N GLY A 416 -24.66 -23.38 -16.27
CA GLY A 416 -23.64 -24.33 -15.77
C GLY A 416 -22.24 -23.74 -16.04
N ASN A 417 -21.22 -23.89 -15.19
CA ASN A 417 -20.43 -25.11 -14.94
C ASN A 417 -19.96 -25.83 -16.22
N GLU A 418 -18.73 -25.55 -16.66
CA GLU A 418 -17.70 -26.59 -16.87
C GLU A 418 -16.28 -26.00 -17.10
N ILE A 419 -15.26 -26.71 -16.61
CA ILE A 419 -13.81 -26.62 -16.96
C ILE A 419 -13.09 -25.31 -16.49
N CYS A 420 -12.06 -25.31 -15.63
CA CYS A 420 -11.20 -26.41 -15.15
C CYS A 420 -10.67 -26.17 -13.72
N ASP A 421 -10.39 -27.27 -13.01
CA ASP A 421 -10.03 -27.32 -11.58
C ASP A 421 -8.72 -26.63 -11.17
N VAL A 422 -8.80 -25.85 -10.08
CA VAL A 422 -7.71 -25.69 -9.11
C VAL A 422 -8.29 -25.55 -7.69
N GLU A 423 -8.43 -26.66 -6.96
CA GLU A 423 -8.87 -26.70 -5.55
C GLU A 423 -7.97 -25.86 -4.60
N TRP A 424 -8.29 -24.59 -4.31
CA TRP A 424 -7.61 -23.86 -3.21
C TRP A 424 -8.51 -22.85 -2.46
N ARG A 425 -9.29 -23.37 -1.50
CA ARG A 425 -9.85 -22.68 -0.30
C ARG A 425 -10.91 -21.59 -0.56
N GLU A 426 -12.16 -22.01 -0.71
CA GLU A 426 -13.23 -21.22 -1.34
C GLU A 426 -14.03 -20.23 -0.46
N THR A 427 -14.14 -20.43 0.87
CA THR A 427 -15.13 -19.69 1.66
C THR A 427 -14.82 -18.21 1.94
N GLY A 428 -13.57 -17.76 1.83
CA GLY A 428 -13.19 -16.38 2.19
C GLY A 428 -13.45 -15.32 1.12
N GLY A 429 -13.52 -15.72 -0.15
CA GLY A 429 -13.62 -14.79 -1.28
C GLY A 429 -15.04 -14.33 -1.56
N ARG A 430 -15.95 -15.30 -1.72
CA ARG A 430 -17.36 -15.10 -2.08
C ARG A 430 -18.11 -14.36 -0.97
N THR A 431 -18.07 -14.87 0.26
CA THR A 431 -18.66 -14.22 1.45
C THR A 431 -18.25 -12.76 1.55
N GLN A 432 -16.96 -12.41 1.37
CA GLN A 432 -16.49 -11.03 1.52
C GLN A 432 -16.94 -10.09 0.38
N ILE A 433 -17.17 -10.62 -0.83
CA ILE A 433 -17.78 -9.83 -1.92
C ILE A 433 -19.25 -9.57 -1.61
N THR A 434 -19.98 -10.58 -1.14
CA THR A 434 -21.37 -10.46 -0.68
C THR A 434 -21.49 -9.48 0.50
N THR A 435 -20.63 -9.59 1.52
CA THR A 435 -20.58 -8.64 2.65
C THR A 435 -20.30 -7.22 2.14
N LYS A 436 -19.28 -7.00 1.29
CA LYS A 436 -19.00 -5.66 0.76
C LYS A 436 -20.15 -5.13 -0.11
N GLY A 437 -20.85 -6.00 -0.84
CA GLY A 437 -22.08 -5.67 -1.57
C GLY A 437 -23.17 -5.11 -0.64
N ALA A 438 -23.51 -5.87 0.42
CA ALA A 438 -24.48 -5.46 1.43
C ALA A 438 -24.06 -4.20 2.23
N LEU A 439 -22.76 -3.95 2.35
CA LEU A 439 -22.21 -2.80 3.09
C LEU A 439 -22.06 -1.52 2.26
N THR A 440 -21.94 -1.61 0.94
CA THR A 440 -21.68 -0.45 0.07
C THR A 440 -22.78 0.63 0.15
N PRO A 441 -24.10 0.31 0.26
CA PRO A 441 -25.14 1.31 0.46
C PRO A 441 -24.96 2.18 1.72
N VAL A 442 -24.31 1.62 2.74
CA VAL A 442 -24.14 2.25 4.06
C VAL A 442 -23.07 3.35 4.04
N PHE A 443 -22.04 3.23 3.18
CA PHE A 443 -20.96 4.22 3.04
C PHE A 443 -21.20 5.21 1.89
N THR A 444 -22.47 5.47 1.54
CA THR A 444 -22.81 6.47 0.52
C THR A 444 -22.57 7.90 0.99
N THR A 445 -22.37 8.83 0.05
CA THR A 445 -22.19 10.27 0.37
C THR A 445 -23.40 10.86 1.10
N LEU A 446 -24.61 10.38 0.82
CA LEU A 446 -25.85 10.79 1.50
C LEU A 446 -25.85 10.36 2.97
N HIS A 447 -25.62 9.06 3.24
CA HIS A 447 -25.53 8.56 4.62
C HIS A 447 -24.35 9.18 5.38
N THR A 448 -23.22 9.44 4.71
CA THR A 448 -22.08 10.15 5.28
C THR A 448 -22.42 11.60 5.67
N LYS A 449 -23.23 12.31 4.88
CA LYS A 449 -23.73 13.64 5.27
C LYS A 449 -24.68 13.57 6.47
N SER A 450 -25.42 12.47 6.68
CA SER A 450 -26.18 12.28 7.94
C SER A 450 -25.26 11.96 9.12
N MET A 451 -24.23 11.14 8.94
CA MET A 451 -23.20 10.94 9.99
C MET A 451 -22.50 12.25 10.38
N VAL A 452 -22.28 13.19 9.45
CA VAL A 452 -21.80 14.55 9.76
C VAL A 452 -22.80 15.33 10.64
N ARG A 453 -24.12 15.12 10.49
CA ARG A 453 -25.08 15.65 11.47
C ARG A 453 -24.89 15.02 12.83
N THR A 454 -24.66 13.70 12.94
CA THR A 454 -24.37 13.05 14.23
C THR A 454 -23.07 13.57 14.86
N TYR A 455 -22.02 13.80 14.08
CA TYR A 455 -20.77 14.43 14.54
C TYR A 455 -20.97 15.88 15.00
N ASN A 456 -21.79 16.67 14.28
CA ASN A 456 -22.08 18.05 14.65
C ASN A 456 -23.15 18.16 15.76
N LEU A 457 -24.07 17.20 15.90
CA LEU A 457 -25.01 17.08 17.02
C LEU A 457 -24.29 16.61 18.28
N ALA A 458 -23.19 15.86 18.15
CA ALA A 458 -22.17 15.76 19.18
C ALA A 458 -21.32 17.06 19.31
N SER A 459 -21.88 18.23 19.02
CA SER A 459 -21.21 19.53 19.14
C SER A 459 -22.17 20.72 19.35
N SER A 460 -23.39 20.65 18.80
CA SER A 460 -24.35 21.76 18.68
C SER A 460 -25.58 21.63 19.57
N HIS A 461 -26.03 22.75 20.13
CA HIS A 461 -27.18 22.81 21.04
C HIS A 461 -28.48 23.19 20.29
N LYS A 462 -29.59 22.47 20.60
CA LYS A 462 -31.02 22.78 20.36
C LYS A 462 -31.64 22.62 18.95
N ARG A 463 -32.88 22.07 18.98
CA ARG A 463 -33.93 22.02 17.92
C ARG A 463 -33.51 21.21 16.69
N ASP A 464 -33.94 19.96 16.47
CA ASP A 464 -35.28 19.40 16.74
C ASP A 464 -35.25 18.06 17.49
N LEU A 465 -36.14 17.92 18.47
CA LEU A 465 -36.07 16.90 19.54
C LEU A 465 -37.26 15.91 19.55
N ILE A 466 -38.00 15.79 18.45
CA ILE A 466 -39.33 15.15 18.44
C ILE A 466 -39.28 13.64 18.16
N HIS A 467 -38.28 13.12 17.40
CA HIS A 467 -38.12 11.67 17.19
C HIS A 467 -37.21 10.95 18.22
N ALA A 468 -36.50 11.68 19.09
CA ALA A 468 -35.59 11.10 20.09
C ALA A 468 -36.29 10.51 21.34
N TYR A 469 -37.60 10.25 21.28
CA TYR A 469 -38.46 10.29 22.48
C TYR A 469 -38.75 8.94 23.18
N ARG A 470 -38.05 7.84 22.86
CA ARG A 470 -38.18 6.58 23.64
C ARG A 470 -36.85 5.91 23.96
N LEU A 471 -36.42 6.12 25.21
CA LEU A 471 -35.52 5.27 26.00
C LEU A 471 -34.02 5.24 25.60
N GLN A 472 -33.34 6.38 25.63
CA GLN A 472 -32.08 6.61 26.38
C GLN A 472 -31.59 8.06 26.20
N GLU A 473 -30.98 8.66 27.23
CA GLU A 473 -30.46 10.03 27.15
C GLU A 473 -29.17 10.10 26.30
N TRP A 474 -29.31 10.47 25.02
CA TRP A 474 -28.15 10.83 24.19
C TRP A 474 -27.60 12.19 24.64
N LYS A 475 -26.58 12.19 25.52
CA LYS A 475 -25.87 13.40 25.92
C LYS A 475 -24.97 13.91 24.79
N VAL A 476 -25.60 14.63 23.86
CA VAL A 476 -25.01 15.63 22.96
C VAL A 476 -23.84 16.33 23.63
N TRP A 477 -22.69 16.33 22.97
CA TRP A 477 -21.49 16.97 23.48
C TRP A 477 -21.51 18.46 23.12
N PRO A 478 -21.01 19.37 23.98
CA PRO A 478 -20.67 20.72 23.55
C PRO A 478 -19.44 20.69 22.62
N LYS A 479 -19.41 21.61 21.64
CA LYS A 479 -18.38 21.78 20.60
C LYS A 479 -16.92 21.62 21.06
N ASN A 480 -16.63 21.98 22.30
CA ASN A 480 -15.28 21.99 22.85
C ASN A 480 -14.99 20.84 23.83
N LYS A 481 -15.93 19.92 24.13
CA LYS A 481 -15.80 18.99 25.27
C LYS A 481 -14.50 18.19 25.31
N LEU A 482 -13.94 17.80 24.16
CA LEU A 482 -12.61 17.16 24.11
C LEU A 482 -11.50 18.12 24.55
N ALA A 483 -11.49 19.35 24.03
CA ALA A 483 -10.55 20.39 24.44
C ALA A 483 -10.75 20.78 25.92
N ASP A 484 -12.01 20.98 26.36
CA ASP A 484 -12.34 21.30 27.75
C ASP A 484 -11.87 20.19 28.73
N THR A 485 -12.00 18.92 28.33
CA THR A 485 -11.52 17.78 29.12
C THR A 485 -9.98 17.71 29.14
N ILE A 486 -9.32 17.99 28.01
CA ILE A 486 -7.85 18.09 27.96
C ILE A 486 -7.36 19.23 28.85
N VAL A 487 -7.99 20.41 28.77
CA VAL A 487 -7.69 21.60 29.59
C VAL A 487 -7.96 21.34 31.07
N SER A 488 -9.02 20.62 31.44
CA SER A 488 -9.25 20.27 32.84
C SER A 488 -8.13 19.38 33.41
N THR A 489 -7.49 18.53 32.60
CA THR A 489 -6.30 17.78 33.03
C THR A 489 -5.05 18.63 33.23
N MET A 490 -5.05 19.91 32.85
CA MET A 490 -3.93 20.84 33.11
C MET A 490 -3.89 21.30 34.58
N ASN A 491 -4.95 21.06 35.38
CA ASN A 491 -5.01 21.33 36.82
C ASN A 491 -4.61 22.78 37.20
N GLY A 492 -4.91 23.77 36.34
CA GLY A 492 -4.57 25.17 36.56
C GLY A 492 -3.12 25.57 36.25
N VAL A 493 -2.34 24.71 35.60
CA VAL A 493 -1.00 25.04 35.09
C VAL A 493 -1.10 25.56 33.66
N ASP A 494 -0.42 26.67 33.34
CA ASP A 494 -0.49 27.33 32.02
C ASP A 494 -0.01 26.45 30.84
N THR A 495 0.93 25.54 31.09
CA THR A 495 1.48 24.63 30.08
C THR A 495 1.67 23.22 30.63
N LYS A 496 1.37 22.21 29.80
CA LYS A 496 1.52 20.80 30.13
C LYS A 496 1.80 19.98 28.88
N GLU A 497 2.74 19.04 28.95
CA GLU A 497 2.98 18.08 27.87
C GLU A 497 1.91 16.97 27.92
N ILE A 498 1.30 16.67 26.77
CA ILE A 498 0.15 15.74 26.67
C ILE A 498 0.33 14.80 25.49
N ASN A 499 0.19 13.49 25.75
CA ASN A 499 0.14 12.48 24.69
C ASN A 499 -1.20 12.56 23.94
N ILE A 500 -1.24 13.30 22.84
CA ILE A 500 -2.45 13.53 22.05
C ILE A 500 -3.00 12.26 21.38
N LEU A 501 -2.18 11.21 21.16
CA LEU A 501 -2.62 9.98 20.51
C LEU A 501 -3.71 9.25 21.31
N GLU A 502 -3.57 9.19 22.64
CA GLU A 502 -4.57 8.53 23.48
C GLU A 502 -5.90 9.31 23.48
N TRP A 503 -5.86 10.65 23.48
CA TRP A 503 -7.05 11.48 23.30
C TRP A 503 -7.70 11.29 21.92
N CYS A 504 -6.91 11.19 20.85
CA CYS A 504 -7.41 10.89 19.51
C CYS A 504 -8.06 9.49 19.42
N LYS A 505 -7.51 8.47 20.10
CA LYS A 505 -8.12 7.13 20.19
C LYS A 505 -9.47 7.17 20.91
N ILE A 506 -9.50 7.80 22.08
CA ILE A 506 -10.70 8.00 22.88
C ILE A 506 -11.79 8.71 22.06
N ALA A 507 -11.44 9.81 21.38
CA ALA A 507 -12.38 10.58 20.58
C ALA A 507 -12.90 9.81 19.36
N THR A 508 -12.00 9.20 18.56
CA THR A 508 -12.41 8.46 17.35
C THR A 508 -13.21 7.20 17.66
N LEU A 509 -12.94 6.54 18.79
CA LEU A 509 -13.71 5.38 19.22
C LEU A 509 -15.14 5.77 19.65
N GLU A 510 -15.30 6.90 20.34
CA GLU A 510 -16.61 7.45 20.69
C GLU A 510 -17.38 7.90 19.43
N ILE A 511 -16.68 8.57 18.49
CA ILE A 511 -17.19 9.01 17.17
C ILE A 511 -17.72 7.83 16.35
N ILE A 512 -16.93 6.74 16.19
CA ILE A 512 -17.39 5.56 15.44
C ILE A 512 -18.47 4.79 16.20
N GLY A 513 -18.44 4.78 17.53
CA GLY A 513 -19.50 4.24 18.36
C GLY A 513 -20.85 4.93 18.13
N GLN A 514 -20.88 6.26 18.27
CA GLN A 514 -22.12 7.04 18.19
C GLN A 514 -22.66 7.14 16.76
N ALA A 515 -21.83 7.46 15.76
CA ALA A 515 -22.31 7.58 14.37
C ALA A 515 -22.37 6.24 13.61
N GLY A 516 -21.55 5.26 13.96
CA GLY A 516 -21.54 3.95 13.29
C GLY A 516 -22.46 2.91 13.92
N PHE A 517 -22.61 2.92 15.25
CA PHE A 517 -23.31 1.86 15.99
C PHE A 517 -24.42 2.39 16.89
N GLY A 518 -24.67 3.72 16.88
CA GLY A 518 -25.53 4.40 17.83
C GLY A 518 -25.23 4.05 19.30
N TYR A 519 -23.96 3.79 19.62
CA TYR A 519 -23.54 3.29 20.92
C TYR A 519 -22.44 4.16 21.51
N ALA A 520 -22.75 4.85 22.61
CA ALA A 520 -21.78 5.62 23.37
C ALA A 520 -20.92 4.68 24.24
N PHE A 521 -19.60 4.72 24.08
CA PHE A 521 -18.67 3.96 24.92
C PHE A 521 -18.38 4.68 26.24
N GLY A 522 -18.67 5.98 26.33
CA GLY A 522 -18.42 6.84 27.50
C GLY A 522 -16.96 7.27 27.65
N ALA A 523 -16.16 7.11 26.60
CA ALA A 523 -14.69 7.07 26.67
C ALA A 523 -14.07 8.38 27.19
N ILE A 524 -14.52 9.54 26.67
CA ILE A 524 -14.01 10.87 27.09
C ILE A 524 -14.54 11.26 28.48
N GLY A 525 -15.63 10.66 28.96
CA GLY A 525 -16.23 10.95 30.28
C GLY A 525 -15.48 10.33 31.47
N GLY A 526 -14.26 9.80 31.26
CA GLY A 526 -13.50 9.07 32.27
C GLY A 526 -13.95 7.62 32.49
N SER A 527 -14.97 7.14 31.76
CA SER A 527 -15.40 5.75 31.83
C SER A 527 -14.40 4.85 31.10
N GLN A 528 -13.55 4.17 31.85
CA GLN A 528 -12.70 3.10 31.32
C GLN A 528 -13.55 1.86 31.00
N SER A 529 -14.21 1.88 29.83
CA SER A 529 -14.90 0.70 29.32
C SER A 529 -13.87 -0.36 28.91
N PRO A 530 -13.92 -1.60 29.46
CA PRO A 530 -12.98 -2.67 29.11
C PRO A 530 -12.90 -3.01 27.62
N TYR A 531 -13.90 -2.63 26.84
CA TYR A 531 -13.90 -2.76 25.38
C TYR A 531 -12.88 -1.84 24.71
N ILE A 532 -12.65 -0.65 25.26
CA ILE A 532 -11.65 0.32 24.77
C ILE A 532 -10.25 -0.29 24.92
N ASP A 533 -9.94 -0.81 26.11
CA ASP A 533 -8.67 -1.50 26.38
C ASP A 533 -8.50 -2.72 25.46
N ALA A 534 -9.56 -3.54 25.30
CA ALA A 534 -9.53 -4.71 24.41
C ALA A 534 -9.36 -4.35 22.92
N MET A 535 -9.74 -3.14 22.50
CA MET A 535 -9.51 -2.64 21.14
C MET A 535 -8.12 -2.03 20.98
N ARG A 536 -7.66 -1.22 21.93
CA ARG A 536 -6.29 -0.65 21.96
C ARG A 536 -5.22 -1.75 21.97
N ASP A 537 -5.41 -2.76 22.82
CA ASP A 537 -4.40 -3.81 23.04
C ASP A 537 -4.45 -4.90 21.95
N HIS A 538 -5.39 -4.82 21.01
CA HIS A 538 -5.63 -5.83 19.97
C HIS A 538 -4.39 -6.10 19.10
N MET A 539 -3.78 -5.06 18.51
CA MET A 539 -2.61 -5.25 17.65
C MET A 539 -1.35 -5.69 18.42
N PRO A 540 -0.98 -5.09 19.58
CA PRO A 540 0.11 -5.59 20.41
C PRO A 540 -0.05 -7.05 20.82
N ILE A 541 -1.28 -7.49 21.13
CA ILE A 541 -1.55 -8.89 21.48
C ILE A 541 -1.51 -9.80 20.25
N VAL A 542 -2.08 -9.42 19.10
CA VAL A 542 -2.20 -10.31 17.94
C VAL A 542 -0.93 -10.34 17.07
N ALA A 543 -0.15 -9.27 17.00
CA ALA A 543 0.99 -9.17 16.08
C ALA A 543 2.06 -10.28 16.23
N PRO A 544 2.46 -10.74 17.44
CA PRO A 544 3.40 -11.85 17.60
C PRO A 544 2.91 -13.16 16.95
N LEU A 545 1.59 -13.36 16.83
CA LEU A 545 1.01 -14.54 16.18
C LEU A 545 1.14 -14.51 14.66
N PHE A 546 1.38 -13.35 14.02
CA PHE A 546 1.41 -13.27 12.55
C PHE A 546 2.54 -14.10 11.92
N GLY A 547 3.69 -14.21 12.59
CA GLY A 547 4.78 -15.10 12.16
C GLY A 547 4.39 -16.59 12.19
N PHE A 548 3.47 -16.97 13.09
CA PHE A 548 3.08 -18.35 13.34
C PHE A 548 1.70 -18.72 12.80
N LYS A 549 0.92 -17.74 12.31
CA LYS A 549 -0.42 -17.93 11.73
C LYS A 549 -0.49 -19.04 10.68
N ARG A 550 0.58 -19.24 9.89
CA ARG A 550 0.69 -20.34 8.91
C ARG A 550 0.68 -21.73 9.54
N TYR A 551 1.35 -21.89 10.69
CA TYR A 551 1.45 -23.15 11.42
C TYR A 551 0.28 -23.34 12.38
N ILE A 552 -0.13 -22.28 13.10
CA ILE A 552 -1.31 -22.27 13.97
C ILE A 552 -2.55 -22.71 13.19
N ASN A 553 -2.81 -22.14 12.02
CA ASN A 553 -3.96 -22.53 11.19
C ASN A 553 -3.89 -23.96 10.61
N TRP A 554 -2.72 -24.62 10.66
CA TRP A 554 -2.59 -26.02 10.28
C TRP A 554 -2.81 -26.93 11.50
N ILE A 555 -2.17 -26.63 12.63
CA ILE A 555 -2.32 -27.34 13.90
C ILE A 555 -3.78 -27.29 14.39
N LEU A 556 -4.41 -26.10 14.39
CA LEU A 556 -5.80 -25.92 14.82
C LEU A 556 -6.84 -26.53 13.87
N ARG A 557 -6.45 -27.05 12.69
CA ARG A 557 -7.33 -27.86 11.83
C ARG A 557 -7.33 -29.34 12.19
N LEU A 558 -6.30 -29.81 12.89
CA LEU A 558 -6.16 -31.20 13.33
C LEU A 558 -6.83 -31.46 14.70
N ILE A 559 -7.29 -30.40 15.37
CA ILE A 559 -7.86 -30.45 16.72
C ILE A 559 -9.29 -29.89 16.67
N PRO A 560 -10.32 -30.59 17.18
CA PRO A 560 -11.68 -30.07 17.27
C PRO A 560 -11.74 -28.72 18.00
N ARG A 561 -12.60 -27.81 17.54
CA ARG A 561 -12.69 -26.43 18.04
C ARG A 561 -12.98 -26.38 19.55
N GLU A 562 -13.76 -27.32 20.03
CA GLU A 562 -14.19 -27.46 21.42
C GLU A 562 -13.00 -27.82 22.31
N VAL A 563 -12.15 -28.74 21.83
CA VAL A 563 -10.88 -29.12 22.47
C VAL A 563 -9.90 -27.94 22.47
N VAL A 564 -9.78 -27.20 21.35
CA VAL A 564 -8.97 -25.97 21.29
C VAL A 564 -9.43 -24.94 22.32
N ILE A 565 -10.75 -24.72 22.47
CA ILE A 565 -11.30 -23.79 23.45
C ILE A 565 -10.96 -24.23 24.89
N GLN A 566 -11.04 -25.53 25.20
CA GLN A 566 -10.64 -26.03 26.52
C GLN A 566 -9.12 -25.88 26.74
N LEU A 567 -8.28 -26.25 25.77
CA LEU A 567 -6.83 -26.07 25.85
C LEU A 567 -6.44 -24.60 26.08
N VAL A 568 -7.12 -23.65 25.42
CA VAL A 568 -6.92 -22.20 25.60
C VAL A 568 -7.36 -21.72 26.98
N LYS A 569 -8.44 -22.28 27.56
CA LYS A 569 -8.87 -22.00 28.94
C LYS A 569 -7.86 -22.53 29.97
N TRP A 570 -7.31 -23.72 29.76
CA TRP A 570 -6.37 -24.38 30.67
C TRP A 570 -4.92 -23.94 30.48
N ALA A 571 -4.60 -23.22 29.40
CA ALA A 571 -3.23 -22.77 29.12
C ALA A 571 -2.69 -21.85 30.24
N PRO A 572 -1.55 -22.20 30.88
CA PRO A 572 -0.97 -21.38 31.96
C PRO A 572 -0.28 -20.09 31.46
N SER A 573 -0.23 -19.88 30.14
CA SER A 573 0.38 -18.69 29.55
C SER A 573 -0.46 -17.44 29.79
N SER A 574 0.09 -16.47 30.53
CA SER A 574 -0.56 -15.18 30.77
C SER A 574 -0.90 -14.43 29.47
N TYR A 575 -0.13 -14.65 28.40
CA TYR A 575 -0.40 -14.07 27.08
C TYR A 575 -1.62 -14.72 26.39
N ILE A 576 -1.76 -16.06 26.48
CA ILE A 576 -2.95 -16.76 25.95
C ILE A 576 -4.20 -16.35 26.73
N GLN A 577 -4.11 -16.21 28.05
CA GLN A 577 -5.23 -15.74 28.87
C GLN A 577 -5.59 -14.27 28.59
N ARG A 578 -4.61 -13.39 28.29
CA ARG A 578 -4.87 -12.02 27.81
C ARG A 578 -5.60 -12.02 26.46
N LEU A 579 -5.14 -12.81 25.49
CA LEU A 579 -5.81 -12.97 24.19
C LEU A 579 -7.25 -13.48 24.35
N ARG A 580 -7.45 -14.49 25.21
CA ARG A 580 -8.80 -15.02 25.52
C ARG A 580 -9.69 -13.93 26.14
N LYS A 581 -9.22 -13.24 27.17
CA LYS A 581 -9.96 -12.15 27.85
C LYS A 581 -10.35 -11.04 26.86
N MET A 582 -9.45 -10.66 25.94
CA MET A 582 -9.72 -9.68 24.88
C MET A 582 -10.86 -10.16 23.96
N VAL A 583 -10.80 -11.40 23.47
CA VAL A 583 -11.85 -11.99 22.60
C VAL A 583 -13.19 -12.12 23.35
N ASP A 584 -13.16 -12.53 24.62
CA ASP A 584 -14.36 -12.65 25.47
C ASP A 584 -15.04 -11.27 25.64
N ILE A 585 -14.26 -10.21 25.89
CA ILE A 585 -14.76 -8.82 25.96
C ILE A 585 -15.32 -8.36 24.61
N GLN A 586 -14.56 -8.51 23.52
CA GLN A 586 -15.02 -8.10 22.18
C GLN A 586 -16.33 -8.82 21.80
N THR A 587 -16.44 -10.11 22.11
CA THR A 587 -17.66 -10.91 21.88
C THR A 587 -18.84 -10.43 22.72
N LYS A 588 -18.62 -10.14 24.02
CA LYS A 588 -19.67 -9.64 24.93
C LYS A 588 -20.26 -8.31 24.44
N TYR A 589 -19.42 -7.34 24.11
CA TYR A 589 -19.87 -6.01 23.69
C TYR A 589 -20.47 -6.01 22.29
N SER A 590 -19.87 -6.68 21.31
CA SER A 590 -20.45 -6.79 19.96
C SER A 590 -21.81 -7.52 19.96
N LYS A 591 -21.99 -8.52 20.83
CA LYS A 591 -23.30 -9.14 21.06
C LYS A 591 -24.31 -8.14 21.63
N TYR A 592 -23.97 -7.43 22.70
CA TYR A 592 -24.84 -6.44 23.34
C TYR A 592 -25.26 -5.33 22.38
N ILE A 593 -24.31 -4.76 21.62
CA ILE A 593 -24.56 -3.71 20.63
C ILE A 593 -25.52 -4.21 19.54
N LEU A 594 -25.31 -5.43 19.02
CA LEU A 594 -26.17 -6.02 17.99
C LEU A 594 -27.61 -6.29 18.52
N GLU A 595 -27.74 -6.88 19.70
CA GLU A 595 -29.05 -7.18 20.30
C GLU A 595 -29.83 -5.90 20.60
N HIS A 596 -29.16 -4.89 21.17
CA HIS A 596 -29.79 -3.61 21.46
C HIS A 596 -30.22 -2.87 20.18
N ARG A 597 -29.37 -2.84 19.15
CA ARG A 597 -29.70 -2.22 17.85
C ARG A 597 -30.82 -2.95 17.12
N LYS A 598 -30.85 -4.29 17.13
CA LYS A 598 -31.98 -5.07 16.59
C LYS A 598 -33.31 -4.70 17.26
N ALA A 599 -33.32 -4.54 18.59
CA ALA A 599 -34.52 -4.17 19.34
C ALA A 599 -34.98 -2.72 19.06
N VAL A 600 -34.06 -1.79 18.74
CA VAL A 600 -34.41 -0.45 18.26
C VAL A 600 -35.01 -0.54 16.85
N VAL A 601 -34.35 -1.22 15.92
CA VAL A 601 -34.80 -1.38 14.53
C VAL A 601 -36.19 -2.01 14.44
N SER A 602 -36.48 -3.06 15.24
CA SER A 602 -37.79 -3.72 15.24
C SER A 602 -38.94 -2.86 15.79
N ASN A 603 -38.63 -1.79 16.52
CA ASN A 603 -39.62 -0.91 17.15
C ASN A 603 -39.82 0.42 16.39
N SER A 604 -39.02 0.68 15.34
CA SER A 604 -39.11 1.89 14.51
C SER A 604 -39.92 1.63 13.24
N ALA A 605 -41.02 2.38 13.06
CA ALA A 605 -41.89 2.27 11.89
C ALA A 605 -41.30 2.84 10.59
N ASP A 606 -40.40 3.84 10.69
CA ASP A 606 -40.03 4.67 9.54
C ASP A 606 -38.87 4.12 8.68
N GLY A 607 -38.20 3.04 9.10
CA GLY A 607 -37.21 2.29 8.30
C GLY A 607 -35.89 3.00 7.96
N GLU A 608 -35.83 4.33 8.07
CA GLU A 608 -34.65 5.16 7.85
C GLU A 608 -33.85 5.34 9.15
N PHE A 609 -32.53 5.09 9.10
CA PHE A 609 -31.65 5.14 10.26
C PHE A 609 -30.33 5.85 9.92
N ASP A 610 -29.85 6.68 10.83
CA ASP A 610 -28.62 7.48 10.68
C ASP A 610 -27.33 6.74 11.08
N ASP A 611 -27.41 5.46 11.49
CA ASP A 611 -26.27 4.65 11.94
C ASP A 611 -26.00 3.42 11.06
N ILE A 612 -24.70 3.17 10.82
CA ILE A 612 -24.18 2.12 9.92
C ILE A 612 -24.74 0.74 10.26
N LEU A 613 -24.85 0.41 11.56
CA LEU A 613 -25.31 -0.90 12.00
C LEU A 613 -26.81 -1.11 11.77
N SER A 614 -27.64 -0.10 12.03
CA SER A 614 -29.08 -0.19 11.76
C SER A 614 -29.36 -0.37 10.26
N THR A 615 -28.67 0.38 9.38
CA THR A 615 -28.78 0.18 7.92
C THR A 615 -28.29 -1.22 7.50
N LEU A 616 -27.20 -1.73 8.09
CA LEU A 616 -26.73 -3.09 7.85
C LEU A 616 -27.75 -4.15 8.30
N ILE A 617 -28.38 -3.98 9.46
CA ILE A 617 -29.42 -4.90 9.95
C ILE A 617 -30.60 -4.94 8.96
N CYS A 618 -31.10 -3.78 8.53
CA CYS A 618 -32.20 -3.69 7.55
C CYS A 618 -31.83 -4.29 6.19
N SER A 619 -30.66 -3.95 5.65
CA SER A 619 -30.17 -4.49 4.37
C SER A 619 -29.94 -6.00 4.44
N ASN A 620 -29.54 -6.54 5.59
CA ASN A 620 -29.32 -7.96 5.78
C ASN A 620 -30.64 -8.74 5.96
N ALA A 621 -31.64 -8.13 6.62
CA ALA A 621 -32.98 -8.70 6.71
C ALA A 621 -33.65 -8.78 5.32
N SER A 622 -33.48 -7.73 4.51
CA SER A 622 -34.02 -7.61 3.14
C SER A 622 -33.24 -8.41 2.09
N ALA A 623 -32.10 -9.01 2.45
CA ALA A 623 -31.29 -9.82 1.54
C ALA A 623 -31.92 -11.20 1.29
N ASN A 624 -31.63 -11.77 0.12
CA ASN A 624 -31.92 -13.17 -0.22
C ASN A 624 -31.26 -14.12 0.78
N GLU A 625 -31.80 -15.34 0.96
CA GLU A 625 -31.24 -16.29 1.95
C GLU A 625 -29.76 -16.62 1.70
N GLU A 626 -29.33 -16.70 0.45
CA GLU A 626 -27.93 -16.93 0.06
C GLU A 626 -26.98 -15.76 0.39
N GLU A 627 -27.53 -14.55 0.53
CA GLU A 627 -26.76 -13.31 0.77
C GLU A 627 -26.87 -12.82 2.22
N ARG A 628 -27.82 -13.37 2.99
CA ARG A 628 -28.07 -13.04 4.39
C ARG A 628 -26.93 -13.51 5.30
N LEU A 629 -26.25 -12.55 5.92
CA LEU A 629 -25.21 -12.80 6.91
C LEU A 629 -25.84 -13.32 8.21
N PRO A 630 -25.32 -14.43 8.79
CA PRO A 630 -25.72 -14.88 10.12
C PRO A 630 -25.19 -13.96 11.23
N ASP A 631 -25.82 -14.02 12.39
CA ASP A 631 -25.54 -13.11 13.52
C ASP A 631 -24.09 -13.13 14.00
N ASP A 632 -23.40 -14.28 13.93
CA ASP A 632 -21.99 -14.37 14.30
C ASP A 632 -21.09 -13.58 13.33
N GLN A 633 -21.42 -13.58 12.04
CA GLN A 633 -20.76 -12.75 11.04
C GLN A 633 -21.09 -11.27 11.22
N LEU A 634 -22.34 -10.90 11.53
CA LEU A 634 -22.72 -9.51 11.85
C LEU A 634 -21.93 -8.96 13.04
N ARG A 635 -21.83 -9.72 14.15
CA ARG A 635 -20.95 -9.35 15.30
C ARG A 635 -19.48 -9.23 14.89
N GLY A 636 -19.02 -10.07 13.97
CA GLY A 636 -17.68 -10.00 13.38
C GLY A 636 -17.44 -8.69 12.63
N GLN A 637 -18.44 -8.20 11.89
CA GLN A 637 -18.36 -6.90 11.20
C GLN A 637 -18.32 -5.73 12.20
N ILE A 638 -19.11 -5.74 13.28
CA ILE A 638 -19.07 -4.71 14.33
C ILE A 638 -17.64 -4.52 14.86
N ASN A 639 -16.98 -5.60 15.31
CA ASN A 639 -15.61 -5.52 15.80
C ASN A 639 -14.62 -5.08 14.71
N THR A 640 -14.84 -5.49 13.45
CA THR A 640 -14.00 -5.12 12.31
C THR A 640 -14.09 -3.63 12.01
N PHE A 641 -15.30 -3.05 11.94
CA PHE A 641 -15.51 -1.63 11.67
C PHE A 641 -15.08 -0.73 12.80
N VAL A 642 -15.38 -1.10 14.06
CA VAL A 642 -14.88 -0.35 15.22
C VAL A 642 -13.37 -0.28 15.12
N PHE A 643 -12.68 -1.43 15.09
CA PHE A 643 -11.22 -1.50 15.03
C PHE A 643 -10.63 -0.74 13.82
N ALA A 644 -11.14 -0.99 12.61
CA ALA A 644 -10.63 -0.37 11.40
C ALA A 644 -10.94 1.14 11.30
N GLY A 645 -12.05 1.60 11.89
CA GLY A 645 -12.46 3.00 11.88
C GLY A 645 -11.73 3.86 12.90
N PHE A 646 -11.47 3.36 14.12
CA PHE A 646 -10.88 4.18 15.17
C PHE A 646 -9.34 4.26 15.11
N GLU A 647 -8.62 3.14 14.93
CA GLU A 647 -7.15 3.13 15.09
C GLU A 647 -6.44 3.86 13.94
N THR A 648 -6.92 3.76 12.69
CA THR A 648 -6.33 4.52 11.58
C THR A 648 -6.67 6.00 11.64
N THR A 649 -7.87 6.35 12.09
CA THR A 649 -8.33 7.75 12.18
C THR A 649 -7.65 8.47 13.34
N SER A 650 -7.49 7.82 14.49
CA SER A 650 -6.73 8.38 15.62
C SER A 650 -5.26 8.59 15.29
N ALA A 651 -4.62 7.63 14.62
CA ALA A 651 -3.26 7.78 14.13
C ALA A 651 -3.12 8.94 13.12
N SER A 652 -4.13 9.14 12.25
CA SER A 652 -4.19 10.27 11.31
C SER A 652 -4.31 11.60 12.04
N LEU A 653 -5.28 11.75 12.95
CA LEU A 653 -5.53 12.97 13.71
C LEU A 653 -4.32 13.34 14.59
N ALA A 654 -3.76 12.38 15.32
CA ALA A 654 -2.56 12.62 16.14
C ALA A 654 -1.37 13.08 15.29
N ARG A 655 -1.22 12.55 14.07
CA ARG A 655 -0.17 12.99 13.13
C ARG A 655 -0.45 14.36 12.54
N ILE A 656 -1.70 14.69 12.22
CA ILE A 656 -2.10 16.04 11.76
C ILE A 656 -1.80 17.06 12.87
N LEU A 657 -2.21 16.79 14.11
CA LEU A 657 -1.95 17.69 15.25
C LEU A 657 -0.45 17.84 15.54
N HIS A 658 0.34 16.78 15.42
CA HIS A 658 1.81 16.86 15.48
C HIS A 658 2.38 17.78 14.39
N LEU A 659 1.97 17.61 13.13
CA LEU A 659 2.42 18.46 12.03
C LEU A 659 1.99 19.92 12.23
N LEU A 660 0.77 20.17 12.72
CA LEU A 660 0.32 21.52 13.04
C LEU A 660 1.09 22.14 14.23
N ALA A 661 1.64 21.36 15.15
CA ALA A 661 2.54 21.86 16.20
C ALA A 661 3.95 22.14 15.67
N GLU A 662 4.43 21.35 14.71
CA GLU A 662 5.75 21.48 14.06
C GLU A 662 5.80 22.62 13.02
N TYR A 663 4.66 22.96 12.40
CA TYR A 663 4.53 24.01 11.39
C TYR A 663 3.51 25.11 11.81
N PRO A 664 3.88 26.03 12.74
CA PRO A 664 2.96 27.04 13.28
C PRO A 664 2.31 27.98 12.26
N HIS A 665 2.98 28.24 11.13
CA HIS A 665 2.43 29.09 10.06
C HIS A 665 1.22 28.42 9.38
N ILE A 666 1.31 27.12 9.06
CA ILE A 666 0.20 26.31 8.55
C ILE A 666 -0.93 26.26 9.59
N GLN A 667 -0.60 26.09 10.87
CA GLN A 667 -1.60 26.09 11.95
C GLN A 667 -2.34 27.43 12.05
N ASN A 668 -1.63 28.56 11.95
CA ASN A 668 -2.24 29.89 12.00
C ASN A 668 -3.12 30.17 10.77
N GLN A 669 -2.70 29.75 9.58
CA GLN A 669 -3.49 29.85 8.35
C GLN A 669 -4.77 29.00 8.41
N LEU A 670 -4.66 27.75 8.88
CA LEU A 670 -5.82 26.89 9.11
C LEU A 670 -6.76 27.46 10.17
N ARG A 671 -6.22 27.99 11.28
CA ARG A 671 -7.02 28.64 12.32
C ARG A 671 -7.77 29.86 11.77
N ALA A 672 -7.18 30.64 10.88
CA ALA A 672 -7.84 31.77 10.23
C ALA A 672 -9.00 31.33 9.32
N GLU A 673 -8.84 30.26 8.53
CA GLU A 673 -9.94 29.69 7.72
C GLU A 673 -11.13 29.24 8.60
N LEU A 674 -10.82 28.57 9.71
CA LEU A 674 -11.83 28.01 10.62
C LEU A 674 -12.54 29.06 11.48
N LEU A 675 -11.86 30.15 11.88
CA LEU A 675 -12.46 31.25 12.66
C LEU A 675 -13.35 32.17 11.81
N ASN A 676 -13.04 32.34 10.53
CA ASN A 676 -13.78 33.23 9.62
C ASN A 676 -15.06 32.60 9.04
N THR A 677 -15.36 31.34 9.36
CA THR A 677 -16.41 30.55 8.72
C THR A 677 -17.35 29.93 9.75
N ASN A 678 -18.67 29.93 9.51
CA ASN A 678 -19.60 29.23 10.40
C ASN A 678 -19.50 27.70 10.23
N LEU A 679 -18.88 27.06 11.22
CA LEU A 679 -18.70 25.61 11.33
C LEU A 679 -20.01 24.79 11.40
N ASP A 680 -21.18 25.43 11.59
CA ASP A 680 -22.48 24.74 11.59
C ASP A 680 -22.95 24.31 10.19
N SER A 681 -22.28 24.76 9.12
CA SER A 681 -22.64 24.36 7.76
C SER A 681 -22.15 22.93 7.43
N GLN A 682 -23.07 22.07 6.98
CA GLN A 682 -22.85 20.63 6.70
C GLN A 682 -21.93 20.36 5.47
N ASP A 683 -21.32 21.39 4.89
CA ASP A 683 -20.47 21.31 3.71
C ASP A 683 -18.99 21.47 4.10
N LEU A 684 -18.39 20.39 4.61
CA LEU A 684 -16.94 20.30 4.87
C LEU A 684 -16.09 20.54 3.61
N ASP A 685 -16.69 20.44 2.43
CA ASP A 685 -16.11 20.80 1.13
C ASP A 685 -15.79 22.30 0.98
N LYS A 686 -16.32 23.17 1.85
CA LYS A 686 -16.09 24.63 1.83
C LYS A 686 -14.77 25.08 2.48
N PHE A 687 -14.01 24.15 3.07
CA PHE A 687 -12.74 24.42 3.75
C PHE A 687 -11.56 23.91 2.92
N PRO A 688 -11.13 24.62 1.85
CA PRO A 688 -10.07 24.15 0.96
C PRO A 688 -8.74 23.93 1.69
N TYR A 689 -8.38 24.76 2.67
CA TYR A 689 -7.12 24.63 3.39
C TYR A 689 -7.14 23.50 4.42
N LEU A 690 -8.24 23.31 5.17
CA LEU A 690 -8.45 22.11 5.99
C LEU A 690 -8.32 20.83 5.16
N ASN A 691 -8.99 20.77 4.01
CA ASN A 691 -8.88 19.63 3.11
C ASN A 691 -7.43 19.44 2.62
N ALA A 692 -6.74 20.51 2.22
CA ALA A 692 -5.34 20.47 1.80
C ALA A 692 -4.39 19.94 2.90
N VAL A 693 -4.57 20.40 4.15
CA VAL A 693 -3.82 19.93 5.33
C VAL A 693 -4.03 18.43 5.57
N VAL A 694 -5.30 17.97 5.56
CA VAL A 694 -5.64 16.55 5.73
C VAL A 694 -5.08 15.71 4.58
N ARG A 695 -5.19 16.18 3.33
CA ARG A 695 -4.64 15.51 2.14
C ARG A 695 -3.13 15.33 2.24
N GLU A 696 -2.39 16.38 2.59
CA GLU A 696 -0.94 16.33 2.63
C GLU A 696 -0.42 15.48 3.80
N ALA A 697 -1.09 15.57 4.97
CA ALA A 697 -0.77 14.72 6.11
C ALA A 697 -1.00 13.23 5.80
N LEU A 698 -2.10 12.89 5.12
CA LEU A 698 -2.41 11.51 4.69
C LEU A 698 -1.56 11.03 3.50
N ARG A 699 -1.08 11.94 2.63
CA ARG A 699 -0.10 11.63 1.59
C ARG A 699 1.22 11.22 2.25
N LEU A 700 1.80 12.09 3.07
CA LEU A 700 3.06 11.81 3.73
C LEU A 700 2.95 10.63 4.70
N HIS A 701 1.96 10.63 5.60
CA HIS A 701 1.85 9.69 6.71
C HIS A 701 0.59 8.81 6.62
N PRO A 702 0.49 7.92 5.61
CA PRO A 702 -0.61 6.98 5.53
C PRO A 702 -0.60 6.05 6.76
N PRO A 703 -1.72 5.93 7.52
CA PRO A 703 -1.77 5.09 8.72
C PRO A 703 -1.43 3.61 8.46
N VAL A 704 -1.73 3.15 7.24
CA VAL A 704 -1.31 1.84 6.73
C VAL A 704 -0.21 2.09 5.69
N PRO A 705 1.09 2.05 6.05
CA PRO A 705 2.16 2.41 5.13
C PRO A 705 2.47 1.33 4.08
N THR A 706 1.95 0.11 4.26
CA THR A 706 2.23 -1.04 3.39
C THR A 706 1.09 -2.05 3.45
N ILE A 707 0.72 -2.61 2.30
CA ILE A 707 -0.27 -3.69 2.17
C ILE A 707 0.35 -4.89 1.45
N GLN A 708 -0.27 -6.06 1.59
CA GLN A 708 0.17 -7.30 0.95
C GLN A 708 -0.88 -7.85 -0.02
N ARG A 709 -0.40 -8.53 -1.06
CA ARG A 709 -1.19 -9.30 -2.05
C ARG A 709 -0.46 -10.61 -2.34
N TYR A 710 -1.17 -11.59 -2.88
CA TYR A 710 -0.60 -12.84 -3.38
C TYR A 710 -0.98 -13.01 -4.86
N ALA A 711 -0.03 -13.41 -5.69
CA ALA A 711 -0.28 -13.70 -7.10
C ALA A 711 -1.09 -15.00 -7.24
N ILE A 712 -2.35 -14.90 -7.65
CA ILE A 712 -3.25 -16.07 -7.82
C ILE A 712 -2.97 -16.85 -9.12
N LYS A 713 -2.39 -16.18 -10.10
CA LYS A 713 -1.87 -16.72 -11.36
C LYS A 713 -0.49 -16.12 -11.63
N GLU A 714 0.23 -16.65 -12.61
CA GLU A 714 1.45 -16.00 -13.09
C GLU A 714 1.10 -14.67 -13.76
N TRP A 715 1.98 -13.68 -13.61
CA TRP A 715 1.76 -12.33 -14.10
C TRP A 715 3.08 -11.65 -14.43
N VAL A 716 3.11 -10.89 -15.52
CA VAL A 716 4.21 -9.98 -15.85
C VAL A 716 3.79 -8.58 -15.40
N LEU A 717 4.46 -8.04 -14.39
CA LEU A 717 4.25 -6.69 -13.88
C LEU A 717 5.07 -5.71 -14.72
N PRO A 718 4.46 -4.86 -15.57
CA PRO A 718 5.18 -3.78 -16.23
C PRO A 718 5.60 -2.72 -15.19
N LEU A 719 6.78 -2.13 -15.37
CA LEU A 719 7.31 -1.08 -14.51
C LEU A 719 7.27 0.27 -15.23
N ARG A 720 6.76 1.30 -14.54
CA ARG A 720 6.85 2.70 -15.01
C ARG A 720 8.29 3.22 -15.01
N TYR A 721 9.05 2.83 -13.99
CA TYR A 721 10.46 3.18 -13.83
C TYR A 721 11.29 1.89 -13.89
N PRO A 722 12.32 1.80 -14.74
CA PRO A 722 13.10 0.57 -14.88
C PRO A 722 13.80 0.20 -13.56
N THR A 723 14.09 -1.08 -13.38
CA THR A 723 14.94 -1.50 -12.24
C THR A 723 16.36 -0.96 -12.40
N LYS A 724 17.17 -1.06 -11.33
CA LYS A 724 18.63 -0.78 -11.40
C LYS A 724 19.38 -1.63 -12.44
N ASP A 725 18.78 -2.74 -12.87
CA ASP A 725 19.31 -3.65 -13.90
C ASP A 725 18.68 -3.36 -15.29
N ASN A 726 18.07 -2.19 -15.48
CA ASN A 726 17.35 -1.74 -16.69
C ASN A 726 16.19 -2.65 -17.14
N LYS A 727 15.61 -3.47 -16.25
CA LYS A 727 14.42 -4.26 -16.57
C LYS A 727 13.19 -3.37 -16.56
N GLN A 728 12.38 -3.44 -17.63
CA GLN A 728 11.10 -2.74 -17.74
C GLN A 728 9.91 -3.55 -17.21
N GLU A 729 10.11 -4.82 -16.84
CA GLU A 729 9.08 -5.71 -16.32
C GLU A 729 9.62 -6.71 -15.30
N ILE A 730 8.72 -7.26 -14.47
CA ILE A 730 9.03 -8.28 -13.46
C ILE A 730 8.05 -9.45 -13.62
N HIS A 731 8.57 -10.65 -13.88
CA HIS A 731 7.79 -11.88 -13.83
C HIS A 731 7.48 -12.27 -12.38
N ILE A 732 6.20 -12.38 -12.05
CA ILE A 732 5.69 -12.76 -10.74
C ILE A 732 5.03 -14.13 -10.87
N LYS A 733 5.68 -15.16 -10.31
CA LYS A 733 5.16 -16.53 -10.29
C LYS A 733 3.91 -16.65 -9.42
N LYS A 734 3.02 -17.60 -9.75
CA LYS A 734 1.87 -17.97 -8.93
C LYS A 734 2.31 -18.28 -7.48
N GLY A 735 1.54 -17.83 -6.50
CA GLY A 735 1.83 -17.95 -5.07
C GLY A 735 2.79 -16.90 -4.50
N THR A 736 3.44 -16.07 -5.33
CA THR A 736 4.36 -15.02 -4.85
C THR A 736 3.61 -13.99 -4.00
N ARG A 737 4.17 -13.66 -2.82
CA ARG A 737 3.67 -12.57 -1.97
C ARG A 737 4.27 -11.23 -2.44
N VAL A 738 3.43 -10.32 -2.87
CA VAL A 738 3.79 -8.95 -3.27
C VAL A 738 3.51 -8.00 -2.10
N LEU A 739 4.50 -7.21 -1.72
CA LEU A 739 4.36 -6.14 -0.73
C LEU A 739 4.32 -4.78 -1.44
N LEU A 740 3.25 -4.03 -1.22
CA LEU A 740 3.00 -2.73 -1.86
C LEU A 740 3.20 -1.62 -0.81
N SER A 741 4.24 -0.81 -0.98
CA SER A 741 4.50 0.34 -0.09
C SER A 741 3.66 1.55 -0.52
N LEU A 742 2.59 1.81 0.22
CA LEU A 742 1.72 2.97 -0.01
C LEU A 742 2.47 4.27 0.33
N ASN A 743 3.28 4.23 1.39
CA ASN A 743 4.14 5.35 1.77
C ASN A 743 5.14 5.72 0.66
N ARG A 744 5.83 4.74 0.05
CA ARG A 744 6.78 5.06 -1.05
C ARG A 744 6.07 5.55 -2.30
N ALA A 745 4.88 5.05 -2.63
CA ALA A 745 4.09 5.56 -3.76
C ALA A 745 3.68 7.03 -3.56
N ASN A 746 3.33 7.42 -2.33
CA ASN A 746 2.95 8.79 -1.97
C ASN A 746 4.15 9.76 -1.82
N ARG A 747 5.39 9.25 -1.72
CA ARG A 747 6.63 10.02 -1.52
C ARG A 747 7.69 9.73 -2.59
N CYS A 748 7.29 9.22 -3.76
CA CYS A 748 8.21 8.93 -4.86
C CYS A 748 8.62 10.26 -5.51
N LYS A 749 9.90 10.66 -5.44
CA LYS A 749 10.37 11.95 -5.99
C LYS A 749 10.11 12.07 -7.49
N GLU A 750 10.30 10.96 -8.20
CA GLU A 750 10.04 10.77 -9.62
C GLU A 750 8.57 11.04 -10.00
N THR A 751 7.64 10.92 -9.04
CA THR A 751 6.22 11.22 -9.22
C THR A 751 5.85 12.59 -8.64
N TRP A 752 6.34 12.95 -7.46
CA TRP A 752 5.84 14.08 -6.65
C TRP A 752 6.71 15.34 -6.68
N GLY A 753 7.92 15.28 -7.26
CA GLY A 753 8.92 16.35 -7.23
C GLY A 753 9.99 16.13 -6.14
N GLU A 754 11.00 16.99 -6.12
CA GLU A 754 12.06 16.92 -5.09
C GLU A 754 11.54 17.21 -3.68
N ASP A 755 10.49 18.03 -3.57
CA ASP A 755 9.77 18.37 -2.32
C ASP A 755 8.77 17.27 -1.88
N ALA A 756 8.85 16.06 -2.44
CA ALA A 756 7.96 14.93 -2.13
C ALA A 756 7.96 14.50 -0.65
N GLU A 757 8.99 14.84 0.13
CA GLU A 757 9.07 14.51 1.55
C GLU A 757 8.65 15.68 2.47
N GLU A 758 8.42 16.86 1.91
CA GLU A 758 8.02 18.08 2.64
C GLU A 758 6.50 18.11 2.89
N PHE A 759 6.10 18.68 4.04
CA PHE A 759 4.71 18.90 4.39
C PHE A 759 4.24 20.26 3.89
N ARG A 760 3.64 20.26 2.69
CA ARG A 760 3.22 21.47 1.96
C ARG A 760 1.75 21.37 1.51
N PRO A 761 0.77 21.73 2.36
CA PRO A 761 -0.66 21.71 2.02
C PRO A 761 -1.00 22.44 0.72
N GLU A 762 -0.30 23.54 0.43
CA GLU A 762 -0.51 24.42 -0.73
C GLU A 762 -0.42 23.66 -2.07
N ARG A 763 0.28 22.52 -2.10
CA ARG A 763 0.33 21.58 -3.23
C ARG A 763 -1.06 21.16 -3.72
N TRP A 764 -2.06 21.14 -2.83
CA TRP A 764 -3.44 20.73 -3.14
C TRP A 764 -4.38 21.89 -3.52
N LEU A 765 -3.90 23.13 -3.44
CA LEU A 765 -4.64 24.34 -3.85
C LEU A 765 -4.32 24.72 -5.30
N ALA A 766 -3.19 24.25 -5.84
CA ALA A 766 -2.76 24.43 -7.21
C ALA A 766 -2.93 23.13 -8.03
N SER A 767 -2.70 23.23 -9.34
CA SER A 767 -2.61 22.04 -10.20
C SER A 767 -1.41 21.19 -9.80
N LEU A 768 -1.62 19.88 -9.64
CA LEU A 768 -0.55 18.94 -9.30
C LEU A 768 0.48 18.82 -10.44
N PRO A 769 1.75 18.49 -10.13
CA PRO A 769 2.77 18.25 -11.16
C PRO A 769 2.32 17.20 -12.19
N GLN A 770 2.67 17.41 -13.46
CA GLN A 770 2.32 16.49 -14.56
C GLN A 770 2.77 15.05 -14.28
N SER A 771 3.92 14.86 -13.64
CA SER A 771 4.44 13.56 -13.18
C SER A 771 3.47 12.80 -12.26
N VAL A 772 2.68 13.51 -11.43
CA VAL A 772 1.65 12.91 -10.56
C VAL A 772 0.46 12.44 -11.39
N ALA A 773 -0.02 13.27 -12.33
CA ALA A 773 -1.14 12.93 -13.21
C ALA A 773 -0.79 11.74 -14.12
N GLU A 774 0.40 11.75 -14.72
CA GLU A 774 0.87 10.66 -15.57
C GLU A 774 1.12 9.35 -14.82
N ALA A 775 1.48 9.41 -13.53
CA ALA A 775 1.73 8.22 -12.72
C ALA A 775 0.46 7.39 -12.48
N LYS A 776 -0.74 7.96 -12.68
CA LYS A 776 -2.05 7.27 -12.64
C LYS A 776 -2.21 6.38 -11.40
N LEU A 777 -1.84 6.91 -10.22
CA LEU A 777 -1.93 6.17 -8.97
C LEU A 777 -3.40 5.77 -8.69
N PRO A 778 -3.73 4.46 -8.64
CA PRO A 778 -5.11 3.98 -8.76
C PRO A 778 -5.91 4.01 -7.44
N GLY A 779 -5.47 4.76 -6.43
CA GLY A 779 -6.14 4.80 -5.14
C GLY A 779 -7.47 5.56 -5.18
N ILE A 780 -8.39 5.24 -4.25
CA ILE A 780 -9.73 5.87 -4.19
C ILE A 780 -9.63 7.40 -4.17
N TYR A 781 -8.68 7.91 -3.39
CA TYR A 781 -8.53 9.34 -3.17
C TYR A 781 -7.45 9.87 -4.10
N SER A 782 -7.87 10.73 -5.03
CA SER A 782 -7.14 11.00 -6.28
C SER A 782 -5.66 11.34 -6.05
N SER A 783 -4.84 10.76 -6.92
CA SER A 783 -3.37 10.86 -6.90
C SER A 783 -2.66 10.27 -5.67
N THR A 784 -3.36 9.63 -4.72
CA THR A 784 -2.72 9.01 -3.54
C THR A 784 -3.05 7.52 -3.41
N MET A 785 -2.17 6.77 -2.75
CA MET A 785 -2.36 5.34 -2.48
C MET A 785 -2.85 5.04 -1.06
N THR A 786 -3.08 6.05 -0.22
CA THR A 786 -3.37 5.91 1.23
C THR A 786 -4.57 5.00 1.53
N PHE A 787 -5.63 5.09 0.73
CA PHE A 787 -6.84 4.28 0.89
C PHE A 787 -6.85 2.99 0.04
N SER A 788 -5.71 2.61 -0.54
CA SER A 788 -5.57 1.48 -1.47
C SER A 788 -6.47 1.61 -2.72
N ALA A 789 -6.41 0.61 -3.59
CA ALA A 789 -7.10 0.56 -4.89
C ALA A 789 -7.90 -0.75 -5.08
N GLY A 790 -8.84 -0.73 -6.04
CA GLY A 790 -9.58 -1.90 -6.51
C GLY A 790 -10.61 -2.45 -5.51
N PRO A 791 -11.11 -3.69 -5.67
CA PRO A 791 -12.20 -4.23 -4.84
C PRO A 791 -11.85 -4.34 -3.34
N ARG A 792 -10.55 -4.36 -3.01
CA ARG A 792 -10.00 -4.38 -1.64
C ARG A 792 -9.37 -3.05 -1.23
N SER A 793 -9.85 -1.94 -1.80
CA SER A 793 -9.66 -0.60 -1.25
C SER A 793 -10.40 -0.43 0.09
N CYS A 794 -10.19 0.71 0.76
CA CYS A 794 -11.13 1.21 1.76
C CYS A 794 -12.58 1.20 1.21
N MET A 795 -13.56 1.13 2.10
CA MET A 795 -14.96 1.37 1.78
C MET A 795 -15.24 2.87 1.81
#